data_AF-A0A839NSW0-F1
#
_entry.id   AF-A0A839NSW0-F1
#
_cell.length_a   1.000
_cell.length_b   1.000
_cell.length_c   1.000
_cell.angle_alpha   90.00
_cell.angle_beta   90.00
_cell.angle_gamma   90.00
#
_symmetry.space_group_name_H-M   'P 1'
#
loop_
_entity.id
_entity.type
_entity.pdbx_description
1 polymer ?
#
loop_
_entity_poly.entity_id
_entity_poly.type
_entity_poly.pdbx_seq_one_letter_code
_entity_poly.pdbx_strand_id
1 'polypeptide(L)'
;MKRIQILLFFIILHHALQAKVKPLGHFNFGKVGNVTYAIGPEKVKSTQGNFTLTRIDRPLFYADAPAEKAQQGEGAILFNGKTDGYSMSSGIGVATENFVFEVWVKAKEIDSQSGEMNIVALNGTTKEGYGFAQRGKSWVFISADKGTTSIGNAVKGQWIHLAATLRNGVGELWMNGKKTGSFNATKTIAPHFSIAISNEGKQAFMGEVYEVRWSTFEKQGFDEESDFLINYKKKKERDRSRDLSRLALMKNIQKPGLGKSVVSEFENKSYGTDWLIAPVKDATNLYIKENKDNKTAQFQLNNGLVSRTFYVADNLACIGYKNLSNQAEYVRAVKPEARVMLDSIWYEVGGLKGQPEKSYLMESWLPEMETDDQAFELVSIETAAPLERYPWQQKYNAVATDWPVKGLRLILTFKPTERMDMVKNIEVKVNYEIYQGLPVITKWVEVLNNSDNLIRLNQIETEVLAVNQDQINRIHVESDFSFALVNANLKGSALMHYQGDKIEAYQAGESTTKWIVDQEYNTWATHNQAEDGFLDFPHRNLLVSHLPMGPDVDISNKESFKSYLTFELLQDADDRERKSLAHRRMYKKLAPQTTESLLTGGITSHDEKTLKNFIDQMGELGMERLDIQAWPGISHDNLDDKYVALWKNIASYAKNKGIVMGGYELQVASRGRGAEVDCVHPVTGKPGSLFGQSVCIASTWKDTYYKKMWEFFDKTGLMTYNMDGPYHGDPCASTVHPHHHGLYDSQWEQWKSQVQVIHELQRRNMYVPIPDWYFLNGQSATGMGYREASANLTPDQQMLLGRQYIYDGTWHKLPTMGWISLQLVGFYSNDPKIGLEPLAQNLDRYERQLMQFLASGSQLTIRGNRLYDTPETKAMVSQKIKWFKKHREILTSEIIHVSRPNGRDLDCMLHVNPFINEKGMVIFFNPTDKTIKKEVRLPLYYTGIKDKAIFTNEEGITTAKALDDKADIEMTVEVKPGGTAWYVIEDAQKK
;
A
#
# COMPACT_ATOMS: atom_id res chain seq x y z
N MET A 1 -22.07 -34.98 55.40
CA MET A 1 -20.96 -35.93 55.13
C MET A 1 -21.08 -36.46 53.70
N LYS A 2 -20.12 -36.13 52.82
CA LYS A 2 -19.97 -36.44 51.37
C LYS A 2 -19.67 -35.18 50.51
N ARG A 3 -18.84 -34.27 51.06
CA ARG A 3 -18.25 -33.13 50.32
C ARG A 3 -16.76 -32.92 50.63
N ILE A 4 -16.10 -33.92 51.25
CA ILE A 4 -14.69 -33.81 51.73
C ILE A 4 -13.81 -34.97 51.19
N GLN A 5 -14.31 -35.82 50.29
CA GLN A 5 -13.55 -36.98 49.76
C GLN A 5 -13.32 -36.99 48.25
N ILE A 6 -13.73 -35.93 47.52
CA ILE A 6 -13.43 -35.79 46.08
C ILE A 6 -12.45 -34.62 45.81
N LEU A 7 -12.17 -33.80 46.82
CA LEU A 7 -11.15 -32.74 46.76
C LEU A 7 -9.73 -33.23 47.14
N LEU A 8 -9.58 -34.50 47.50
CA LEU A 8 -8.32 -35.12 47.95
C LEU A 8 -7.76 -36.17 46.97
N PHE A 9 -8.37 -36.30 45.78
CA PHE A 9 -7.87 -37.15 44.69
C PHE A 9 -7.24 -36.34 43.53
N PHE A 10 -7.15 -35.01 43.66
CA PHE A 10 -6.56 -34.11 42.67
C PHE A 10 -5.31 -33.35 43.17
N ILE A 11 -4.79 -33.74 44.35
CA ILE A 11 -3.53 -33.23 44.90
C ILE A 11 -2.73 -34.49 45.26
N ILE A 12 -1.53 -34.66 44.67
CA ILE A 12 -0.71 -35.88 44.60
C ILE A 12 -1.19 -36.78 43.42
N LEU A 13 -0.79 -36.57 42.17
CA LEU A 13 0.59 -36.77 41.69
C LEU A 13 0.82 -36.03 40.34
N HIS A 14 0.65 -34.70 40.31
CA HIS A 14 1.45 -33.89 39.38
C HIS A 14 2.91 -33.95 39.88
N HIS A 15 3.62 -35.04 39.55
CA HIS A 15 5.06 -34.89 39.41
C HIS A 15 5.25 -34.01 38.19
N ALA A 16 5.44 -32.72 38.46
CA ALA A 16 6.24 -31.90 37.58
C ALA A 16 7.44 -32.74 37.15
N LEU A 17 7.57 -33.00 35.85
CA LEU A 17 8.82 -33.40 35.24
C LEU A 17 9.82 -32.29 35.57
N GLN A 18 10.42 -32.37 36.77
CA GLN A 18 11.61 -31.62 37.10
C GLN A 18 12.63 -31.95 36.02
N ALA A 19 13.31 -30.93 35.51
CA ALA A 19 14.39 -31.10 34.57
C ALA A 19 15.35 -32.18 35.11
N LYS A 20 15.40 -33.32 34.42
CA LYS A 20 16.22 -34.46 34.87
C LYS A 20 17.71 -34.24 34.56
N VAL A 21 18.01 -33.26 33.70
CA VAL A 21 19.35 -32.71 33.44
C VAL A 21 19.57 -31.40 34.20
N LYS A 22 20.65 -31.34 34.97
CA LYS A 22 21.09 -30.18 35.75
C LYS A 22 22.35 -29.57 35.13
N PRO A 23 22.27 -28.39 34.49
CA PRO A 23 23.46 -27.67 34.03
C PRO A 23 24.38 -27.31 35.22
N LEU A 24 25.66 -27.61 35.08
CA LEU A 24 26.70 -27.21 36.04
C LEU A 24 27.47 -26.00 35.55
N GLY A 25 27.70 -25.90 34.24
CA GLY A 25 28.28 -24.74 33.57
C GLY A 25 27.65 -24.53 32.20
N HIS A 26 27.35 -23.30 31.85
CA HIS A 26 26.73 -22.93 30.58
C HIS A 26 27.19 -21.54 30.16
N PHE A 27 28.13 -21.51 29.21
CA PHE A 27 28.69 -20.30 28.64
C PHE A 27 28.00 -20.02 27.31
N ASN A 28 27.19 -18.96 27.29
CA ASN A 28 26.53 -18.47 26.09
C ASN A 28 27.13 -17.09 25.78
N PHE A 29 27.53 -16.89 24.53
CA PHE A 29 28.24 -15.68 24.12
C PHE A 29 27.31 -14.52 23.70
N GLY A 30 26.02 -14.80 23.47
CA GLY A 30 24.88 -13.89 23.57
C GLY A 30 24.87 -12.61 22.72
N LYS A 31 23.85 -11.78 22.96
CA LYS A 31 23.54 -10.56 22.18
C LYS A 31 24.50 -9.40 22.42
N VAL A 32 25.05 -8.82 21.35
CA VAL A 32 25.82 -7.55 21.37
C VAL A 32 25.29 -6.56 20.31
N GLY A 33 24.18 -6.87 19.63
CA GLY A 33 23.63 -6.04 18.55
C GLY A 33 24.23 -6.39 17.19
N ASN A 34 24.15 -5.47 16.21
CA ASN A 34 24.64 -5.67 14.83
C ASN A 34 26.17 -5.54 14.68
N VAL A 35 26.93 -5.62 15.78
CA VAL A 35 28.38 -5.38 15.76
C VAL A 35 29.10 -6.65 15.34
N THR A 36 29.97 -6.57 14.34
CA THR A 36 30.84 -7.66 13.91
C THR A 36 32.30 -7.22 14.06
N TYR A 37 33.21 -8.15 14.36
CA TYR A 37 34.64 -7.88 14.54
C TYR A 37 35.03 -6.97 15.73
N ALA A 38 34.13 -6.78 16.70
CA ALA A 38 34.50 -6.18 17.98
C ALA A 38 35.28 -7.18 18.84
N ILE A 39 36.16 -6.71 19.73
CA ILE A 39 36.86 -7.62 20.64
C ILE A 39 35.84 -8.24 21.60
N GLY A 40 35.84 -9.56 21.73
CA GLY A 40 34.97 -10.28 22.66
C GLY A 40 35.17 -9.86 24.13
N PRO A 41 34.20 -10.11 25.02
CA PRO A 41 34.26 -9.67 26.42
C PRO A 41 35.49 -10.20 27.15
N GLU A 42 36.08 -9.40 28.05
CA GLU A 42 37.25 -9.84 28.83
C GLU A 42 36.92 -11.03 29.74
N LYS A 43 35.69 -11.09 30.26
CA LYS A 43 35.18 -12.16 31.13
C LYS A 43 33.81 -12.63 30.67
N VAL A 44 33.63 -13.94 30.59
CA VAL A 44 32.34 -14.58 30.27
C VAL A 44 31.88 -15.38 31.48
N LYS A 45 30.81 -14.91 32.13
CA LYS A 45 30.20 -15.61 33.25
C LYS A 45 29.29 -16.71 32.74
N SER A 46 29.36 -17.87 33.39
CA SER A 46 28.42 -18.95 33.17
C SER A 46 27.01 -18.53 33.62
N THR A 47 26.00 -18.87 32.83
CA THR A 47 24.58 -18.66 33.21
C THR A 47 24.10 -19.65 34.26
N GLN A 48 24.85 -20.75 34.49
CA GLN A 48 24.57 -21.79 35.47
C GLN A 48 25.86 -22.14 36.24
N GLY A 49 25.79 -22.27 37.56
CA GLY A 49 26.98 -22.43 38.40
C GLY A 49 27.82 -21.14 38.56
N ASN A 50 28.92 -21.21 39.31
CA ASN A 50 29.78 -20.07 39.61
C ASN A 50 31.13 -20.16 38.89
N PHE A 51 31.08 -20.11 37.55
CA PHE A 51 32.26 -20.20 36.68
C PHE A 51 32.40 -18.93 35.84
N THR A 52 33.64 -18.46 35.64
CA THR A 52 33.95 -17.30 34.80
C THR A 52 35.16 -17.59 33.93
N LEU A 53 34.97 -17.54 32.62
CA LEU A 53 36.05 -17.63 31.66
C LEU A 53 36.73 -16.27 31.50
N THR A 54 38.04 -16.28 31.34
CA THR A 54 38.85 -15.09 31.04
C THR A 54 39.37 -15.20 29.61
N ARG A 55 39.28 -14.09 28.87
CA ARG A 55 39.72 -13.98 27.48
C ARG A 55 41.24 -14.17 27.36
N ILE A 56 41.66 -14.91 26.35
CA ILE A 56 43.05 -15.04 25.91
C ILE A 56 43.15 -14.33 24.56
N ASP A 57 44.06 -13.36 24.46
CA ASP A 57 44.29 -12.54 23.27
C ASP A 57 43.03 -11.78 22.79
N ARG A 58 42.75 -11.77 21.48
CA ARG A 58 41.73 -10.93 20.83
C ARG A 58 40.72 -11.74 20.00
N PRO A 59 39.98 -12.68 20.59
CA PRO A 59 38.85 -13.29 19.91
C PRO A 59 37.80 -12.20 19.64
N LEU A 60 37.09 -12.33 18.52
CA LEU A 60 36.20 -11.30 18.04
C LEU A 60 34.75 -11.73 18.18
N PHE A 61 33.88 -10.82 18.57
CA PHE A 61 32.45 -11.00 18.45
C PHE A 61 32.04 -10.95 16.97
N TYR A 62 31.15 -11.84 16.56
CA TYR A 62 30.66 -11.96 15.20
C TYR A 62 29.14 -12.17 15.21
N ALA A 63 28.39 -11.30 14.54
CA ALA A 63 26.93 -11.31 14.47
C ALA A 63 26.42 -12.47 13.59
N ASP A 64 26.54 -13.69 14.10
CA ASP A 64 26.13 -14.95 13.50
C ASP A 64 25.73 -15.90 14.62
N ALA A 65 24.65 -16.63 14.43
CA ALA A 65 24.12 -17.56 15.41
C ALA A 65 23.48 -18.77 14.72
N PRO A 66 23.40 -19.92 15.39
CA PRO A 66 22.60 -21.04 14.90
C PRO A 66 21.16 -20.60 14.61
N ALA A 67 20.55 -21.02 13.49
CA ALA A 67 19.22 -20.60 13.07
C ALA A 67 18.15 -20.71 14.18
N GLU A 68 18.19 -21.76 14.99
CA GLU A 68 17.26 -21.98 16.12
C GLU A 68 17.40 -20.99 17.28
N LYS A 69 18.51 -20.25 17.30
CA LYS A 69 18.86 -19.26 18.31
C LYS A 69 18.92 -17.85 17.73
N ALA A 70 18.83 -17.72 16.40
CA ALA A 70 18.99 -16.46 15.70
C ALA A 70 17.82 -15.52 16.03
N GLN A 71 18.12 -14.48 16.80
CA GLN A 71 17.27 -13.31 17.00
C GLN A 71 18.08 -12.06 16.67
N GLN A 72 17.41 -10.93 16.41
CA GLN A 72 18.10 -9.67 16.20
C GLN A 72 19.03 -9.36 17.37
N GLY A 73 20.30 -9.11 17.04
CA GLY A 73 21.36 -8.78 17.98
C GLY A 73 22.13 -9.96 18.57
N GLU A 74 21.78 -11.22 18.28
CA GLU A 74 22.56 -12.41 18.70
C GLU A 74 23.89 -12.53 17.93
N GLY A 75 24.89 -13.13 18.57
CA GLY A 75 26.16 -13.44 17.92
C GLY A 75 27.00 -14.48 18.66
N ALA A 76 28.10 -14.84 18.02
CA ALA A 76 29.07 -15.82 18.47
C ALA A 76 30.45 -15.19 18.67
N ILE A 77 31.38 -15.96 19.23
CA ILE A 77 32.80 -15.58 19.22
C ILE A 77 33.49 -16.24 18.03
N LEU A 78 34.02 -15.42 17.13
CA LEU A 78 34.96 -15.78 16.08
C LEU A 78 36.38 -15.83 16.64
N PHE A 79 37.01 -16.99 16.46
CA PHE A 79 38.40 -17.26 16.82
C PHE A 79 39.28 -17.33 15.57
N ASN A 80 40.51 -16.85 15.71
CA ASN A 80 41.46 -16.68 14.61
C ASN A 80 42.33 -17.92 14.35
N GLY A 81 42.26 -18.94 15.21
CA GLY A 81 43.00 -20.19 15.07
C GLY A 81 44.48 -20.14 15.38
N LYS A 82 44.97 -19.07 16.04
CA LYS A 82 46.39 -18.91 16.40
C LYS A 82 46.63 -18.95 17.90
N THR A 83 46.09 -17.96 18.61
CA THR A 83 46.42 -17.69 20.03
C THR A 83 45.23 -17.25 20.85
N ASP A 84 44.06 -17.05 20.23
CA ASP A 84 42.88 -16.53 20.91
C ASP A 84 41.99 -17.65 21.46
N GLY A 85 41.29 -17.32 22.55
CA GLY A 85 40.46 -18.29 23.24
C GLY A 85 39.89 -17.74 24.55
N TYR A 86 39.33 -18.65 25.34
CA TYR A 86 38.88 -18.38 26.71
C TYR A 86 39.35 -19.50 27.62
N SER A 87 39.69 -19.19 28.87
CA SER A 87 40.03 -20.22 29.85
C SER A 87 39.67 -19.88 31.29
N MET A 88 39.66 -20.90 32.14
CA MET A 88 39.65 -20.79 33.59
C MET A 88 40.45 -21.94 34.23
N SER A 89 40.92 -21.73 35.46
CA SER A 89 41.72 -22.69 36.22
C SER A 89 40.87 -23.65 37.08
N SER A 90 39.67 -23.99 36.61
CA SER A 90 38.74 -24.91 37.25
C SER A 90 38.12 -25.82 36.21
N GLY A 91 37.99 -27.12 36.52
CA GLY A 91 37.20 -28.06 35.73
C GLY A 91 35.74 -28.05 36.18
N ILE A 92 34.84 -28.58 35.35
CA ILE A 92 33.40 -28.66 35.65
C ILE A 92 32.99 -30.13 35.83
N GLY A 93 32.35 -30.43 36.96
CA GLY A 93 31.84 -31.78 37.26
C GLY A 93 32.93 -32.81 37.58
N VAL A 94 32.54 -34.10 37.53
CA VAL A 94 33.40 -35.25 37.86
C VAL A 94 33.51 -36.19 36.65
N ALA A 95 34.71 -36.72 36.41
CA ALA A 95 35.07 -37.46 35.18
C ALA A 95 34.19 -38.69 34.88
N THR A 96 33.71 -39.36 35.93
CA THR A 96 33.00 -40.65 35.86
C THR A 96 31.50 -40.54 36.17
N GLU A 97 31.02 -39.35 36.51
CA GLU A 97 29.59 -39.12 36.74
C GLU A 97 28.84 -39.03 35.41
N ASN A 98 27.52 -39.20 35.47
CA ASN A 98 26.69 -38.98 34.30
C ASN A 98 26.76 -37.52 33.87
N PHE A 99 27.11 -37.26 32.62
CA PHE A 99 27.23 -35.90 32.10
C PHE A 99 26.76 -35.77 30.65
N VAL A 100 26.42 -34.53 30.29
CA VAL A 100 26.23 -34.07 28.91
C VAL A 100 27.19 -32.90 28.69
N PHE A 101 28.05 -32.99 27.68
CA PHE A 101 28.95 -31.93 27.25
C PHE A 101 28.61 -31.53 25.82
N GLU A 102 28.30 -30.26 25.57
CA GLU A 102 27.74 -29.79 24.31
C GLU A 102 28.39 -28.48 23.85
N VAL A 103 28.47 -28.32 22.53
CA VAL A 103 28.93 -27.09 21.89
C VAL A 103 28.20 -26.83 20.57
N TRP A 104 27.84 -25.57 20.34
CA TRP A 104 27.52 -25.05 19.02
C TRP A 104 28.74 -24.42 18.38
N VAL A 105 29.14 -24.95 17.22
CA VAL A 105 30.38 -24.58 16.53
C VAL A 105 30.17 -24.44 15.02
N LYS A 106 30.89 -23.51 14.40
CA LYS A 106 30.94 -23.30 12.94
C LYS A 106 32.39 -23.17 12.50
N ALA A 107 32.89 -24.14 11.72
CA ALA A 107 34.25 -24.08 11.18
C ALA A 107 34.35 -23.02 10.07
N LYS A 108 35.34 -22.10 10.16
CA LYS A 108 35.63 -21.16 9.06
C LYS A 108 36.67 -21.69 8.08
N GLU A 109 37.53 -22.59 8.56
CA GLU A 109 38.54 -23.23 7.74
C GLU A 109 38.50 -24.75 7.91
N ILE A 110 38.78 -25.47 6.82
CA ILE A 110 38.95 -26.91 6.81
C ILE A 110 40.24 -27.19 6.07
N ASP A 111 41.33 -27.33 6.81
CA ASP A 111 42.59 -27.80 6.24
C ASP A 111 42.58 -29.34 6.21
N SER A 112 42.25 -29.90 5.04
CA SER A 112 42.22 -31.35 4.85
C SER A 112 43.59 -32.05 4.93
N GLN A 113 44.69 -31.29 4.93
CA GLN A 113 46.06 -31.82 4.95
C GLN A 113 46.70 -31.77 6.34
N SER A 114 46.23 -30.88 7.22
CA SER A 114 46.72 -30.81 8.60
C SER A 114 46.18 -31.96 9.46
N GLY A 115 47.11 -32.71 10.05
CA GLY A 115 46.82 -33.70 11.10
C GLY A 115 46.71 -33.09 12.50
N GLU A 116 46.86 -31.77 12.62
CA GLU A 116 46.83 -31.08 13.90
C GLU A 116 45.41 -31.08 14.49
N MET A 117 45.39 -31.12 15.82
CA MET A 117 44.17 -31.07 16.61
C MET A 117 43.94 -29.62 17.04
N ASN A 118 42.79 -29.05 16.71
CA ASN A 118 42.39 -27.70 17.06
C ASN A 118 41.24 -27.75 18.07
N ILE A 119 41.47 -27.27 19.29
CA ILE A 119 40.54 -27.41 20.41
C ILE A 119 39.35 -26.47 20.23
N VAL A 120 38.14 -27.02 20.25
CA VAL A 120 36.89 -26.23 20.23
C VAL A 120 36.43 -25.91 21.66
N ALA A 121 36.35 -26.93 22.51
CA ALA A 121 36.02 -26.79 23.93
C ALA A 121 36.65 -27.93 24.71
N LEU A 122 37.27 -27.66 25.87
CA LEU A 122 38.04 -28.62 26.64
C LEU A 122 37.73 -28.44 28.14
N ASN A 123 37.25 -29.50 28.79
CA ASN A 123 37.07 -29.58 30.24
C ASN A 123 38.15 -30.52 30.80
N GLY A 124 39.17 -29.93 31.43
CA GLY A 124 40.43 -30.57 31.81
C GLY A 124 41.57 -30.20 30.88
N THR A 125 42.45 -31.16 30.60
CA THR A 125 43.56 -31.03 29.65
C THR A 125 43.48 -32.10 28.57
N THR A 126 44.32 -32.02 27.54
CA THR A 126 44.43 -33.08 26.52
C THR A 126 45.01 -34.40 27.06
N LYS A 127 45.48 -34.43 28.32
CA LYS A 127 45.98 -35.61 29.04
C LYS A 127 45.04 -36.11 30.14
N GLU A 128 44.20 -35.23 30.69
CA GLU A 128 43.27 -35.51 31.79
C GLU A 128 41.97 -34.70 31.61
N GLY A 129 40.95 -35.27 30.96
CA GLY A 129 39.67 -34.62 30.74
C GLY A 129 38.95 -35.01 29.45
N TYR A 130 37.98 -34.18 29.05
CA TYR A 130 37.14 -34.35 27.86
C TYR A 130 37.16 -33.10 26.98
N GLY A 131 37.13 -33.26 25.66
CA GLY A 131 37.17 -32.12 24.75
C GLY A 131 36.60 -32.38 23.36
N PHE A 132 36.04 -31.34 22.74
CA PHE A 132 35.77 -31.30 21.32
C PHE A 132 36.93 -30.64 20.58
N ALA A 133 37.29 -31.19 19.42
CA ALA A 133 38.31 -30.60 18.57
C ALA A 133 38.00 -30.85 17.09
N GLN A 134 38.63 -30.05 16.22
CA GLN A 134 38.70 -30.30 14.78
C GLN A 134 40.06 -30.92 14.46
N ARG A 135 40.07 -32.00 13.67
CA ARG A 135 41.26 -32.59 13.07
C ARG A 135 41.06 -32.70 11.57
N GLY A 136 41.65 -31.75 10.85
CA GLY A 136 41.40 -31.53 9.43
C GLY A 136 39.90 -31.46 9.09
N LYS A 137 39.41 -32.41 8.29
CA LYS A 137 37.99 -32.50 7.90
C LYS A 137 37.07 -33.16 8.93
N SER A 138 37.57 -33.55 10.09
CA SER A 138 36.80 -34.32 11.07
C SER A 138 36.63 -33.58 12.40
N TRP A 139 35.39 -33.54 12.90
CA TRP A 139 35.12 -33.31 14.31
C TRP A 139 35.52 -34.56 15.10
N VAL A 140 36.24 -34.36 16.19
CA VAL A 140 36.73 -35.43 17.06
C VAL A 140 36.46 -35.10 18.51
N PHE A 141 36.29 -36.15 19.31
CA PHE A 141 36.14 -36.07 20.75
C PHE A 141 37.38 -36.63 21.44
N ILE A 142 37.87 -35.92 22.44
CA ILE A 142 39.02 -36.27 23.26
C ILE A 142 38.49 -36.90 24.55
N SER A 143 38.93 -38.12 24.84
CA SER A 143 38.87 -38.71 26.18
C SER A 143 40.31 -39.01 26.58
N ALA A 144 40.89 -38.14 27.39
CA ALA A 144 42.33 -37.86 27.33
C ALA A 144 43.26 -39.07 27.59
N ASP A 145 42.96 -39.94 28.58
CA ASP A 145 43.71 -41.17 28.86
C ASP A 145 43.24 -42.39 28.03
N LYS A 146 42.28 -42.20 27.11
CA LYS A 146 41.70 -43.24 26.26
C LYS A 146 41.92 -43.01 24.76
N GLY A 147 42.20 -41.77 24.34
CA GLY A 147 42.47 -41.39 22.97
C GLY A 147 41.41 -40.46 22.37
N THR A 148 41.37 -40.40 21.04
CA THR A 148 40.44 -39.54 20.28
C THR A 148 39.52 -40.38 19.40
N THR A 149 38.23 -40.04 19.38
CA THR A 149 37.22 -40.70 18.55
C THR A 149 36.64 -39.71 17.53
N SER A 150 36.47 -40.13 16.28
CA SER A 150 35.80 -39.30 15.27
C SER A 150 34.30 -39.19 15.54
N ILE A 151 33.77 -37.98 15.50
CA ILE A 151 32.34 -37.67 15.60
C ILE A 151 31.73 -37.61 14.18
N GLY A 152 32.38 -36.92 13.24
CA GLY A 152 31.84 -36.73 11.90
C GLY A 152 32.64 -35.73 11.09
N ASN A 153 32.18 -35.40 9.88
CA ASN A 153 32.87 -34.44 9.03
C ASN A 153 32.53 -33.00 9.43
N ALA A 154 33.53 -32.12 9.42
CA ALA A 154 33.36 -30.68 9.46
C ALA A 154 32.93 -30.17 8.08
N VAL A 155 32.04 -29.18 8.04
CA VAL A 155 31.60 -28.49 6.82
C VAL A 155 31.82 -26.99 7.02
N LYS A 156 32.48 -26.36 6.04
CA LYS A 156 32.89 -24.96 6.13
C LYS A 156 31.64 -24.08 6.16
N GLY A 157 31.58 -23.15 7.11
CA GLY A 157 30.50 -22.17 7.20
C GLY A 157 29.15 -22.76 7.64
N GLN A 158 29.11 -23.98 8.20
CA GLN A 158 27.88 -24.58 8.69
C GLN A 158 27.89 -24.67 10.22
N TRP A 159 26.79 -24.23 10.87
CA TRP A 159 26.57 -24.44 12.30
C TRP A 159 26.31 -25.92 12.60
N ILE A 160 27.05 -26.48 13.55
CA ILE A 160 26.94 -27.86 14.01
C ILE A 160 26.78 -27.86 15.52
N HIS A 161 25.84 -28.68 16.01
CA HIS A 161 25.74 -29.03 17.42
C HIS A 161 26.47 -30.35 17.67
N LEU A 162 27.53 -30.31 18.46
CA LEU A 162 28.28 -31.47 18.92
C LEU A 162 27.91 -31.77 20.37
N ALA A 163 27.68 -33.04 20.70
CA ALA A 163 27.43 -33.46 22.07
C ALA A 163 28.13 -34.77 22.41
N ALA A 164 28.48 -34.91 23.68
CA ALA A 164 29.02 -36.13 24.27
C ALA A 164 28.28 -36.42 25.57
N THR A 165 27.83 -37.66 25.72
CA THR A 165 27.07 -38.09 26.89
C THR A 165 27.81 -39.23 27.56
N LEU A 166 27.95 -39.20 28.88
CA LEU A 166 28.40 -40.35 29.66
C LEU A 166 27.20 -40.84 30.49
N ARG A 167 26.77 -42.07 30.26
CA ARG A 167 25.62 -42.68 30.95
C ARG A 167 26.04 -44.01 31.55
N ASN A 168 26.08 -44.09 32.88
CA ASN A 168 26.46 -45.29 33.63
C ASN A 168 27.79 -45.91 33.14
N GLY A 169 28.78 -45.06 32.83
CA GLY A 169 30.08 -45.48 32.32
C GLY A 169 30.18 -45.71 30.81
N VAL A 170 29.08 -45.60 30.06
CA VAL A 170 29.06 -45.72 28.60
C VAL A 170 29.06 -44.32 27.96
N GLY A 171 30.11 -44.00 27.21
CA GLY A 171 30.24 -42.73 26.50
C GLY A 171 29.66 -42.80 25.09
N GLU A 172 28.87 -41.81 24.69
CA GLU A 172 28.26 -41.71 23.36
C GLU A 172 28.52 -40.33 22.75
N LEU A 173 28.70 -40.29 21.43
CA LEU A 173 28.98 -39.08 20.66
C LEU A 173 27.85 -38.76 19.72
N TRP A 174 27.54 -37.48 19.59
CA TRP A 174 26.38 -36.99 18.85
C TRP A 174 26.78 -35.81 17.97
N MET A 175 26.23 -35.77 16.76
CA MET A 175 26.36 -34.65 15.83
C MET A 175 24.98 -34.34 15.28
N ASN A 176 24.50 -33.11 15.50
CA ASN A 176 23.16 -32.67 15.13
C ASN A 176 22.07 -33.67 15.57
N GLY A 177 22.21 -34.23 16.77
CA GLY A 177 21.23 -35.12 17.39
C GLY A 177 21.28 -36.57 16.92
N LYS A 178 22.17 -36.89 15.98
CA LYS A 178 22.43 -38.27 15.56
C LYS A 178 23.59 -38.86 16.34
N LYS A 179 23.40 -40.04 16.92
CA LYS A 179 24.50 -40.83 17.50
C LYS A 179 25.49 -41.21 16.41
N THR A 180 26.76 -40.86 16.61
CA THR A 180 27.84 -41.05 15.63
C THR A 180 28.93 -41.99 16.10
N GLY A 181 29.08 -42.19 17.41
CA GLY A 181 30.11 -43.06 17.97
C GLY A 181 29.98 -43.24 19.47
N SER A 182 30.99 -43.89 20.04
CA SER A 182 31.14 -44.11 21.48
C SER A 182 32.56 -43.83 21.95
N PHE A 183 32.73 -43.57 23.24
CA PHE A 183 34.02 -43.35 23.85
C PHE A 183 34.09 -43.99 25.24
N ASN A 184 35.31 -44.27 25.71
CA ASN A 184 35.54 -44.74 27.07
C ASN A 184 35.75 -43.55 28.00
N ALA A 185 35.18 -43.60 29.21
CA ALA A 185 35.33 -42.54 30.19
C ALA A 185 36.81 -42.34 30.59
N THR A 186 37.19 -41.08 30.80
CA THR A 186 38.47 -40.73 31.40
C THR A 186 38.41 -40.86 32.92
N LYS A 187 39.56 -41.09 33.56
CA LYS A 187 39.64 -41.28 35.02
C LYS A 187 39.49 -39.98 35.80
N THR A 188 40.02 -38.87 35.28
CA THR A 188 40.13 -37.59 35.99
C THR A 188 39.87 -36.42 35.05
N ILE A 189 39.34 -35.32 35.58
CA ILE A 189 39.28 -34.02 34.91
C ILE A 189 40.24 -33.11 35.67
N ALA A 190 41.28 -32.63 34.99
CA ALA A 190 42.19 -31.64 35.57
C ALA A 190 41.47 -30.31 35.84
N PRO A 191 41.96 -29.45 36.78
CA PRO A 191 41.33 -28.18 37.12
C PRO A 191 41.57 -27.12 36.04
N HIS A 192 40.98 -27.30 34.86
CA HIS A 192 41.06 -26.37 33.73
C HIS A 192 39.80 -26.48 32.88
N PHE A 193 39.40 -25.39 32.25
CA PHE A 193 38.41 -25.40 31.19
C PHE A 193 38.77 -24.32 30.17
N SER A 194 38.66 -24.63 28.88
CA SER A 194 38.97 -23.69 27.80
C SER A 194 38.05 -23.85 26.59
N ILE A 195 37.94 -22.77 25.83
CA ILE A 195 37.22 -22.69 24.56
C ILE A 195 38.19 -22.13 23.51
N ALA A 196 38.18 -22.76 22.34
CA ALA A 196 38.99 -22.46 21.17
C ALA A 196 40.52 -22.63 21.31
N ILE A 197 41.02 -23.08 22.45
CA ILE A 197 42.46 -23.23 22.71
C ILE A 197 42.73 -24.31 23.76
N SER A 198 43.91 -24.94 23.71
CA SER A 198 44.33 -25.92 24.73
C SER A 198 44.85 -25.25 26.01
N ASN A 199 45.01 -26.06 27.07
CA ASN A 199 45.60 -25.63 28.34
C ASN A 199 47.06 -25.14 28.23
N GLU A 200 47.78 -25.50 27.16
CA GLU A 200 49.15 -25.03 26.88
C GLU A 200 49.19 -23.73 26.04
N GLY A 201 48.03 -23.16 25.68
CA GLY A 201 47.97 -22.01 24.78
C GLY A 201 48.31 -22.35 23.32
N LYS A 202 48.24 -23.62 22.94
CA LYS A 202 48.46 -24.14 21.57
C LYS A 202 47.14 -24.67 21.00
N GLN A 203 47.16 -25.19 19.77
CA GLN A 203 46.03 -25.94 19.18
C GLN A 203 44.75 -25.09 19.09
N ALA A 204 44.90 -23.85 18.63
CA ALA A 204 43.79 -22.91 18.57
C ALA A 204 42.83 -23.23 17.41
N PHE A 205 41.54 -22.98 17.62
CA PHE A 205 40.48 -23.27 16.64
C PHE A 205 40.13 -22.03 15.80
N MET A 206 40.02 -22.21 14.49
CA MET A 206 39.56 -21.15 13.56
C MET A 206 38.09 -21.37 13.20
N GLY A 207 37.22 -20.58 13.83
CA GLY A 207 35.79 -20.69 13.61
C GLY A 207 34.99 -19.93 14.65
N GLU A 208 33.69 -20.16 14.67
CA GLU A 208 32.78 -19.51 15.60
C GLU A 208 32.28 -20.51 16.64
N VAL A 209 32.18 -20.07 17.90
CA VAL A 209 31.50 -20.82 18.97
C VAL A 209 30.40 -19.95 19.56
N TYR A 210 29.18 -20.48 19.58
CA TYR A 210 27.99 -19.75 20.03
C TYR A 210 27.66 -20.02 21.50
N GLU A 211 27.66 -21.30 21.90
CA GLU A 211 27.44 -21.70 23.29
C GLU A 211 28.12 -23.02 23.62
N VAL A 212 28.51 -23.19 24.88
CA VAL A 212 29.11 -24.42 25.44
C VAL A 212 28.44 -24.74 26.77
N ARG A 213 27.96 -25.98 26.94
CA ARG A 213 27.25 -26.43 28.13
C ARG A 213 27.82 -27.73 28.69
N TRP A 214 27.99 -27.79 30.00
CA TRP A 214 28.25 -29.00 30.76
C TRP A 214 27.14 -29.23 31.79
N SER A 215 26.50 -30.38 31.73
CA SER A 215 25.38 -30.77 32.61
C SER A 215 25.59 -32.15 33.24
N THR A 216 24.88 -32.44 34.33
CA THR A 216 24.82 -33.77 34.96
C THR A 216 23.37 -34.25 35.08
N PHE A 217 23.14 -35.55 35.29
CA PHE A 217 21.81 -36.14 35.40
C PHE A 217 21.81 -37.47 36.18
N GLU A 218 20.67 -37.85 36.76
CA GLU A 218 20.51 -39.13 37.47
C GLU A 218 20.47 -40.34 36.52
N LYS A 219 20.63 -41.59 37.02
CA LYS A 219 20.80 -42.79 36.15
C LYS A 219 19.70 -43.04 35.11
N GLN A 220 18.48 -42.53 35.31
CA GLN A 220 17.35 -42.59 34.36
C GLN A 220 16.89 -41.18 33.92
N GLY A 221 17.82 -40.23 33.99
CA GLY A 221 17.56 -38.79 33.93
C GLY A 221 17.87 -38.08 32.61
N PHE A 222 18.14 -38.80 31.53
CA PHE A 222 18.51 -38.18 30.27
C PHE A 222 17.78 -38.81 29.08
N ASP A 223 17.09 -37.96 28.32
CA ASP A 223 16.43 -38.24 27.06
C ASP A 223 17.16 -37.53 25.91
N GLU A 224 17.81 -38.33 25.06
CA GLU A 224 18.58 -37.86 23.89
C GLU A 224 17.73 -37.13 22.84
N GLU A 225 16.41 -37.28 22.88
CA GLU A 225 15.51 -36.58 21.98
C GLU A 225 15.13 -35.17 22.46
N SER A 226 15.20 -34.89 23.77
CA SER A 226 14.60 -33.69 24.36
C SER A 226 15.50 -32.89 25.32
N ASP A 227 16.55 -33.48 25.87
CA ASP A 227 17.39 -32.86 26.92
C ASP A 227 18.68 -32.20 26.40
N PHE A 228 19.05 -32.39 25.13
CA PHE A 228 20.13 -31.63 24.50
C PHE A 228 19.77 -30.13 24.41
N LEU A 229 20.74 -29.27 24.07
CA LEU A 229 20.51 -27.84 23.78
C LEU A 229 19.48 -27.63 22.65
N ILE A 230 19.23 -28.69 21.86
CA ILE A 230 18.16 -28.82 20.87
C ILE A 230 17.24 -29.98 21.25
N ASN A 231 15.93 -29.74 21.24
CA ASN A 231 14.94 -30.82 21.28
C ASN A 231 14.80 -31.43 19.87
N TYR A 232 15.62 -32.44 19.57
CA TYR A 232 15.70 -33.07 18.25
C TYR A 232 14.42 -33.77 17.82
N LYS A 233 13.64 -34.32 18.76
CA LYS A 233 12.35 -34.92 18.44
C LYS A 233 11.38 -33.89 17.90
N LYS A 234 11.16 -32.81 18.66
CA LYS A 234 10.31 -31.69 18.23
C LYS A 234 10.80 -31.08 16.92
N LYS A 235 12.12 -30.97 16.75
CA LYS A 235 12.71 -30.47 15.49
C LYS A 235 12.39 -31.37 14.31
N LYS A 236 12.62 -32.68 14.42
CA LYS A 236 12.40 -33.64 13.33
C LYS A 236 10.91 -33.75 12.97
N GLU A 237 10.03 -33.73 13.96
CA GLU A 237 8.58 -33.69 13.75
C GLU A 237 8.17 -32.41 13.01
N ARG A 238 8.68 -31.25 13.44
CA ARG A 238 8.45 -29.96 12.76
C ARG A 238 8.99 -29.95 11.33
N ASP A 239 10.22 -30.39 11.11
CA ASP A 239 10.84 -30.43 9.78
C ASP A 239 10.06 -31.32 8.81
N ARG A 240 9.57 -32.47 9.29
CA ARG A 240 8.72 -33.36 8.50
C ARG A 240 7.36 -32.73 8.18
N SER A 241 6.71 -32.09 9.16
CA SER A 241 5.45 -31.39 8.94
C SER A 241 5.61 -30.28 7.91
N ARG A 242 6.65 -29.45 8.07
CA ARG A 242 7.03 -28.38 7.14
C ARG A 242 7.26 -28.89 5.72
N ASP A 243 8.02 -29.98 5.56
CA ASP A 243 8.26 -30.58 4.24
C ASP A 243 6.97 -31.08 3.57
N LEU A 244 6.04 -31.67 4.34
CA LEU A 244 4.74 -32.12 3.82
C LEU A 244 3.87 -30.93 3.39
N SER A 245 3.82 -29.86 4.20
CA SER A 245 3.09 -28.63 3.86
C SER A 245 3.63 -27.97 2.60
N ARG A 246 4.96 -27.87 2.44
CA ARG A 246 5.60 -27.33 1.22
C ARG A 246 5.22 -28.15 -0.01
N LEU A 247 5.27 -29.48 0.05
CA LEU A 247 4.86 -30.34 -1.07
C LEU A 247 3.39 -30.14 -1.44
N ALA A 248 2.50 -29.98 -0.44
CA ALA A 248 1.09 -29.70 -0.66
C ALA A 248 0.88 -28.32 -1.32
N LEU A 249 1.61 -27.30 -0.87
CA LEU A 249 1.60 -25.96 -1.46
C LEU A 249 2.10 -25.98 -2.91
N MET A 250 3.22 -26.66 -3.21
CA MET A 250 3.74 -26.80 -4.58
C MET A 250 2.70 -27.43 -5.50
N LYS A 251 2.01 -28.49 -5.04
CA LYS A 251 0.90 -29.10 -5.79
C LYS A 251 -0.28 -28.14 -5.98
N ASN A 252 -0.57 -27.27 -5.01
CA ASN A 252 -1.59 -26.24 -5.14
C ASN A 252 -1.19 -25.18 -6.19
N ILE A 253 0.06 -24.72 -6.14
CA ILE A 253 0.64 -23.76 -7.10
C ILE A 253 0.61 -24.32 -8.51
N GLN A 254 0.71 -25.63 -8.73
CA GLN A 254 0.61 -26.21 -10.07
C GLN A 254 -0.82 -26.33 -10.63
N LYS A 255 -1.86 -26.12 -9.81
CA LYS A 255 -3.25 -26.22 -10.29
C LYS A 255 -3.51 -25.17 -11.39
N PRO A 256 -4.17 -25.53 -12.51
CA PRO A 256 -4.57 -24.56 -13.53
C PRO A 256 -5.42 -23.44 -12.94
N GLY A 257 -5.30 -22.26 -13.54
CA GLY A 257 -6.05 -21.06 -13.16
C GLY A 257 -6.04 -20.04 -14.30
N LEU A 258 -6.90 -19.02 -14.21
CA LEU A 258 -6.93 -17.94 -15.20
C LEU A 258 -5.55 -17.27 -15.32
N GLY A 259 -5.05 -17.07 -16.54
CA GLY A 259 -3.78 -16.39 -16.82
C GLY A 259 -2.54 -17.08 -16.23
N LYS A 260 -2.66 -18.31 -15.72
CA LYS A 260 -1.59 -19.01 -15.03
C LYS A 260 -0.82 -19.90 -15.99
N SER A 261 0.51 -19.80 -15.99
CA SER A 261 1.37 -20.62 -16.85
C SER A 261 2.69 -20.95 -16.18
N VAL A 262 3.21 -22.16 -16.45
CA VAL A 262 4.52 -22.61 -15.97
C VAL A 262 5.56 -22.29 -17.03
N VAL A 263 6.68 -21.68 -16.62
CA VAL A 263 7.76 -21.19 -17.49
C VAL A 263 9.12 -21.65 -16.96
N SER A 264 10.10 -21.78 -17.85
CA SER A 264 11.49 -22.05 -17.46
C SER A 264 12.21 -20.82 -16.93
N GLU A 265 11.82 -19.63 -17.39
CA GLU A 265 12.39 -18.34 -17.01
C GLU A 265 11.35 -17.22 -17.11
N PHE A 266 11.57 -16.13 -16.36
CA PHE A 266 10.74 -14.92 -16.48
C PHE A 266 11.30 -14.03 -17.58
N GLU A 267 10.59 -13.95 -18.70
CA GLU A 267 10.94 -13.05 -19.81
C GLU A 267 10.51 -11.60 -19.47
N ASN A 268 11.31 -10.89 -18.67
CA ASN A 268 11.09 -9.47 -18.33
C ASN A 268 11.48 -8.55 -19.50
N LYS A 269 10.86 -8.73 -20.68
CA LYS A 269 11.14 -7.90 -21.86
C LYS A 269 10.62 -6.48 -21.62
N SER A 270 11.44 -5.49 -21.93
CA SER A 270 11.00 -4.09 -21.94
C SER A 270 9.96 -3.90 -23.04
N TYR A 271 8.87 -3.22 -22.70
CA TYR A 271 7.84 -2.89 -23.66
C TYR A 271 8.38 -1.81 -24.62
N GLY A 272 8.65 -2.19 -25.87
CA GLY A 272 9.38 -1.36 -26.83
C GLY A 272 8.61 -0.16 -27.40
N THR A 273 7.44 0.16 -26.86
CA THR A 273 6.63 1.33 -27.28
C THR A 273 6.09 2.03 -26.04
N ASP A 274 5.99 3.35 -26.06
CA ASP A 274 5.45 4.08 -24.91
C ASP A 274 3.93 3.81 -24.73
N TRP A 275 3.57 3.21 -23.60
CA TRP A 275 2.19 2.91 -23.21
C TRP A 275 1.30 4.16 -23.08
N LEU A 276 1.91 5.34 -22.95
CA LEU A 276 1.18 6.60 -22.97
C LEU A 276 0.70 7.01 -24.38
N ILE A 277 1.20 6.41 -25.46
CA ILE A 277 0.77 6.74 -26.83
C ILE A 277 0.36 5.54 -27.67
N ALA A 278 0.55 4.33 -27.16
CA ALA A 278 0.14 3.10 -27.83
C ALA A 278 -0.67 2.19 -26.88
N PRO A 279 -1.72 1.52 -27.37
CA PRO A 279 -2.49 0.60 -26.55
C PRO A 279 -1.71 -0.67 -26.26
N VAL A 280 -1.56 -0.99 -24.97
CA VAL A 280 -0.93 -2.23 -24.53
C VAL A 280 -1.99 -3.33 -24.39
N LYS A 281 -1.86 -4.37 -25.21
CA LYS A 281 -2.81 -5.49 -25.30
C LYS A 281 -2.26 -6.79 -24.74
N ASP A 282 -1.07 -6.76 -24.13
CA ASP A 282 -0.47 -7.93 -23.51
C ASP A 282 -1.43 -8.54 -22.49
N ALA A 283 -1.47 -9.87 -22.48
CA ALA A 283 -2.26 -10.58 -21.50
C ALA A 283 -1.64 -10.41 -20.11
N THR A 284 -2.49 -10.29 -19.10
CA THR A 284 -2.07 -10.31 -17.71
C THR A 284 -1.94 -11.75 -17.25
N ASN A 285 -0.74 -12.13 -16.78
CA ASN A 285 -0.41 -13.51 -16.46
C ASN A 285 0.21 -13.66 -15.07
N LEU A 286 0.06 -14.86 -14.53
CA LEU A 286 0.82 -15.38 -13.40
C LEU A 286 1.77 -16.46 -13.92
N TYR A 287 3.04 -16.11 -14.06
CA TYR A 287 4.09 -17.04 -14.47
C TYR A 287 4.63 -17.80 -13.26
N ILE A 288 4.83 -19.11 -13.37
CA ILE A 288 5.40 -19.96 -12.31
C ILE A 288 6.72 -20.55 -12.81
N LYS A 289 7.78 -20.35 -12.03
CA LYS A 289 9.09 -20.95 -12.25
C LYS A 289 9.40 -21.92 -11.10
N GLU A 290 9.55 -23.19 -11.45
CA GLU A 290 9.86 -24.24 -10.47
C GLU A 290 11.36 -24.34 -10.21
N ASN A 291 11.73 -24.62 -8.96
CA ASN A 291 13.09 -24.99 -8.63
C ASN A 291 13.25 -26.51 -8.66
N LYS A 292 14.48 -26.97 -8.93
CA LYS A 292 14.81 -28.41 -9.08
C LYS A 292 14.56 -29.24 -7.82
N ASP A 293 14.36 -28.62 -6.67
CA ASP A 293 14.17 -29.28 -5.38
C ASP A 293 12.71 -29.72 -5.13
N ASN A 294 11.76 -29.33 -6.00
CA ASN A 294 10.30 -29.54 -5.86
C ASN A 294 9.72 -29.05 -4.52
N LYS A 295 10.43 -28.19 -3.81
CA LYS A 295 10.06 -27.66 -2.49
C LYS A 295 9.99 -26.14 -2.48
N THR A 296 10.59 -25.49 -3.46
CA THR A 296 10.58 -24.04 -3.63
C THR A 296 10.13 -23.67 -5.04
N ALA A 297 9.55 -22.48 -5.17
CA ALA A 297 9.12 -21.93 -6.46
C ALA A 297 9.23 -20.41 -6.45
N GLN A 298 9.21 -19.83 -7.63
CA GLN A 298 8.93 -18.40 -7.81
C GLN A 298 7.68 -18.24 -8.65
N PHE A 299 6.89 -17.22 -8.38
CA PHE A 299 5.85 -16.80 -9.31
C PHE A 299 5.86 -15.29 -9.53
N GLN A 300 5.48 -14.88 -10.73
CA GLN A 300 5.51 -13.48 -11.16
C GLN A 300 4.14 -13.09 -11.73
N LEU A 301 3.52 -12.10 -11.10
CA LEU A 301 2.36 -11.39 -11.63
C LEU A 301 2.84 -10.34 -12.63
N ASN A 302 2.36 -10.36 -13.87
CA ASN A 302 2.93 -9.56 -14.97
C ASN A 302 1.86 -9.12 -15.99
N ASN A 303 1.93 -7.88 -16.48
CA ASN A 303 1.06 -7.36 -17.56
C ASN A 303 1.81 -6.68 -18.72
N GLY A 304 3.13 -6.87 -18.82
CA GLY A 304 4.00 -6.21 -19.80
C GLY A 304 4.51 -4.83 -19.40
N LEU A 305 3.90 -4.16 -18.42
CA LEU A 305 4.33 -2.83 -17.94
C LEU A 305 4.84 -2.85 -16.51
N VAL A 306 4.31 -3.75 -15.68
CA VAL A 306 4.74 -3.95 -14.30
C VAL A 306 4.79 -5.45 -13.99
N SER A 307 5.70 -5.83 -13.11
CA SER A 307 5.74 -7.19 -12.57
C SER A 307 5.98 -7.20 -11.07
N ARG A 308 5.33 -8.12 -10.34
CA ARG A 308 5.59 -8.39 -8.92
C ARG A 308 5.94 -9.87 -8.77
N THR A 309 7.12 -10.13 -8.21
CA THR A 309 7.74 -11.46 -8.16
C THR A 309 7.83 -11.92 -6.71
N PHE A 310 7.43 -13.16 -6.48
CA PHE A 310 7.41 -13.77 -5.17
C PHE A 310 8.23 -15.05 -5.15
N TYR A 311 8.90 -15.30 -4.04
CA TYR A 311 9.58 -16.53 -3.71
C TYR A 311 8.77 -17.32 -2.69
N VAL A 312 8.56 -18.60 -2.96
CA VAL A 312 7.83 -19.54 -2.11
C VAL A 312 8.80 -20.58 -1.59
N ALA A 313 8.91 -20.66 -0.27
CA ALA A 313 9.62 -21.71 0.45
C ALA A 313 8.78 -22.14 1.66
N ASP A 314 9.24 -21.86 2.88
CA ASP A 314 8.51 -22.05 4.14
C ASP A 314 7.26 -21.19 4.19
N ASN A 315 7.36 -20.01 3.59
CA ASN A 315 6.30 -19.05 3.43
C ASN A 315 6.52 -18.27 2.12
N LEU A 316 5.78 -17.18 1.92
CA LEU A 316 5.87 -16.32 0.75
C LEU A 316 6.65 -15.04 1.04
N ALA A 317 7.58 -14.66 0.16
CA ALA A 317 8.24 -13.36 0.19
C ALA A 317 8.13 -12.64 -1.16
N CYS A 318 7.69 -11.38 -1.17
CA CYS A 318 7.91 -10.48 -2.30
C CYS A 318 9.42 -10.20 -2.46
N ILE A 319 9.99 -10.60 -3.59
CA ILE A 319 11.43 -10.47 -3.90
C ILE A 319 11.72 -9.51 -5.06
N GLY A 320 10.68 -8.99 -5.71
CA GLY A 320 10.85 -8.01 -6.78
C GLY A 320 9.54 -7.32 -7.14
N TYR A 321 9.63 -6.05 -7.49
CA TYR A 321 8.53 -5.24 -8.00
C TYR A 321 9.10 -4.27 -9.04
N LYS A 322 8.92 -4.61 -10.32
CA LYS A 322 9.60 -3.91 -11.43
C LYS A 322 8.65 -3.14 -12.31
N ASN A 323 9.06 -1.93 -12.68
CA ASN A 323 8.52 -1.27 -13.86
C ASN A 323 9.23 -1.85 -15.10
N LEU A 324 8.48 -2.52 -15.98
CA LEU A 324 9.05 -3.20 -17.14
C LEU A 324 9.39 -2.24 -18.28
N SER A 325 8.83 -1.02 -18.31
CA SER A 325 9.18 -0.01 -19.31
C SER A 325 10.65 0.41 -19.19
N ASN A 326 11.11 0.68 -17.96
CA ASN A 326 12.49 1.14 -17.69
C ASN A 326 13.36 0.14 -16.90
N GLN A 327 12.83 -1.04 -16.59
CA GLN A 327 13.48 -2.11 -15.82
C GLN A 327 13.87 -1.74 -14.38
N ALA A 328 13.33 -0.64 -13.83
CA ALA A 328 13.60 -0.22 -12.47
C ALA A 328 13.02 -1.23 -11.46
N GLU A 329 13.86 -1.64 -10.50
CA GLU A 329 13.48 -2.50 -9.37
C GLU A 329 13.13 -1.64 -8.16
N TYR A 330 11.96 -1.87 -7.57
CA TYR A 330 11.47 -1.10 -6.43
C TYR A 330 11.75 -1.79 -5.11
N VAL A 331 11.89 -3.12 -5.06
CA VAL A 331 12.09 -3.84 -3.79
C VAL A 331 13.57 -3.93 -3.46
N ARG A 332 13.93 -3.59 -2.22
CA ARG A 332 15.29 -3.78 -1.67
C ARG A 332 15.40 -4.89 -0.64
N ALA A 333 14.30 -5.26 0.00
CA ALA A 333 14.30 -6.24 1.07
C ALA A 333 12.92 -6.90 1.24
N VAL A 334 12.94 -8.14 1.74
CA VAL A 334 11.72 -8.87 2.08
C VAL A 334 11.10 -8.29 3.34
N LYS A 335 9.77 -8.14 3.28
CA LYS A 335 8.86 -7.78 4.38
C LYS A 335 7.64 -8.71 4.35
N PRO A 336 6.84 -8.78 5.43
CA PRO A 336 5.55 -9.47 5.40
C PRO A 336 4.62 -8.89 4.33
N GLU A 337 3.74 -9.71 3.79
CA GLU A 337 2.76 -9.27 2.79
C GLU A 337 1.66 -8.40 3.44
N ALA A 338 1.36 -8.62 4.71
CA ALA A 338 0.49 -7.75 5.50
C ALA A 338 0.83 -7.93 6.99
N ARG A 339 0.29 -7.04 7.83
CA ARG A 339 0.28 -7.21 9.29
C ARG A 339 -1.14 -7.00 9.80
N VAL A 340 -1.60 -7.87 10.70
CA VAL A 340 -2.93 -7.77 11.33
C VAL A 340 -2.78 -7.75 12.84
N MET A 341 -3.46 -6.81 13.51
CA MET A 341 -3.53 -6.77 14.97
C MET A 341 -4.86 -7.36 15.43
N LEU A 342 -4.82 -8.59 15.93
CA LEU A 342 -5.98 -9.35 16.39
C LEU A 342 -5.94 -9.45 17.91
N ASP A 343 -7.00 -9.01 18.59
CA ASP A 343 -7.10 -8.95 20.05
C ASP A 343 -5.85 -8.35 20.71
N SER A 344 -5.38 -7.21 20.17
CA SER A 344 -4.20 -6.46 20.59
C SER A 344 -2.83 -7.14 20.36
N ILE A 345 -2.78 -8.23 19.59
CA ILE A 345 -1.54 -8.92 19.22
C ILE A 345 -1.29 -8.77 17.72
N TRP A 346 -0.10 -8.28 17.36
CA TRP A 346 0.34 -8.20 15.96
C TRP A 346 0.80 -9.55 15.45
N TYR A 347 0.30 -9.91 14.26
CA TYR A 347 0.74 -11.07 13.50
C TYR A 347 1.17 -10.64 12.10
N GLU A 348 2.27 -11.23 11.65
CA GLU A 348 2.72 -11.08 10.26
C GLU A 348 1.97 -12.07 9.36
N VAL A 349 1.74 -11.67 8.11
CA VAL A 349 1.10 -12.51 7.10
C VAL A 349 2.09 -12.70 5.97
N GLY A 350 2.58 -13.92 5.80
CA GLY A 350 3.70 -14.17 4.90
C GLY A 350 5.03 -13.60 5.43
N GLY A 351 5.96 -13.37 4.51
CA GLY A 351 7.31 -12.89 4.78
C GLY A 351 8.31 -14.01 5.07
N LEU A 352 9.59 -13.66 5.02
CA LEU A 352 10.71 -14.50 5.44
C LEU A 352 11.69 -13.68 6.29
N LYS A 353 12.39 -14.35 7.20
CA LYS A 353 13.41 -13.82 8.11
C LYS A 353 14.79 -14.34 7.74
N GLY A 354 15.84 -13.68 8.23
CA GLY A 354 17.24 -14.10 8.00
C GLY A 354 17.97 -13.43 6.85
N GLN A 355 17.37 -12.41 6.20
CA GLN A 355 18.08 -11.58 5.22
C GLN A 355 19.24 -10.81 5.89
N PRO A 356 20.51 -11.01 5.49
CA PRO A 356 21.65 -10.43 6.19
C PRO A 356 21.77 -8.90 6.07
N GLU A 357 21.41 -8.35 4.92
CA GLU A 357 21.50 -6.92 4.60
C GLU A 357 20.18 -6.47 3.97
N LYS A 358 19.63 -5.34 4.42
CA LYS A 358 18.30 -4.83 4.03
C LYS A 358 18.37 -3.70 3.00
N SER A 359 19.56 -3.35 2.53
CA SER A 359 19.77 -2.32 1.49
C SER A 359 19.60 -2.84 0.07
N TYR A 360 19.76 -4.14 -0.12
CA TYR A 360 19.58 -4.85 -1.38
C TYR A 360 19.24 -6.31 -1.06
N LEU A 361 18.76 -7.04 -2.06
CA LEU A 361 18.40 -8.45 -1.93
C LEU A 361 19.19 -9.27 -2.95
N MET A 362 19.99 -10.21 -2.47
CA MET A 362 20.65 -11.20 -3.35
C MET A 362 19.85 -12.50 -3.37
N GLU A 363 19.61 -13.04 -4.57
CA GLU A 363 18.90 -14.32 -4.75
C GLU A 363 19.59 -15.49 -4.01
N SER A 364 20.92 -15.44 -3.86
CA SER A 364 21.69 -16.46 -3.16
C SER A 364 21.33 -16.62 -1.68
N TRP A 365 20.69 -15.62 -1.06
CA TRP A 365 20.27 -15.68 0.34
C TRP A 365 18.91 -16.36 0.53
N LEU A 366 18.07 -16.39 -0.50
CA LEU A 366 16.70 -16.90 -0.39
C LEU A 366 16.60 -18.34 0.16
N PRO A 367 17.50 -19.28 -0.19
CA PRO A 367 17.45 -20.64 0.38
C PRO A 367 17.77 -20.71 1.88
N GLU A 368 18.39 -19.68 2.46
CA GLU A 368 18.77 -19.63 3.88
C GLU A 368 17.74 -18.89 4.74
N MET A 369 16.75 -18.24 4.11
CA MET A 369 15.69 -17.52 4.81
C MET A 369 14.56 -18.46 5.25
N GLU A 370 14.01 -18.24 6.44
CA GLU A 370 12.98 -19.09 7.03
C GLU A 370 11.74 -18.27 7.44
N THR A 371 10.61 -18.93 7.66
CA THR A 371 9.39 -18.27 8.19
C THR A 371 9.53 -17.94 9.67
N ASP A 372 8.79 -16.94 10.13
CA ASP A 372 8.57 -16.73 11.57
C ASP A 372 7.52 -17.73 12.07
N ASP A 373 7.80 -18.41 13.20
CA ASP A 373 6.89 -19.36 13.84
C ASP A 373 5.59 -18.69 14.35
N GLN A 374 5.53 -17.35 14.39
CA GLN A 374 4.36 -16.52 14.74
C GLN A 374 3.75 -15.76 13.54
N ALA A 375 4.08 -16.15 12.30
CA ALA A 375 3.47 -15.60 11.09
C ALA A 375 2.40 -16.54 10.50
N PHE A 376 1.38 -15.98 9.86
CA PHE A 376 0.48 -16.77 9.03
C PHE A 376 1.25 -17.28 7.79
N GLU A 377 1.12 -18.57 7.48
CA GLU A 377 1.80 -19.28 6.40
C GLU A 377 0.90 -19.44 5.17
N LEU A 378 1.48 -19.25 3.98
CA LEU A 378 0.77 -19.45 2.71
C LEU A 378 0.35 -20.92 2.55
N VAL A 379 -0.94 -21.17 2.35
CA VAL A 379 -1.48 -22.53 2.13
C VAL A 379 -2.03 -22.75 0.72
N SER A 380 -2.42 -21.68 0.02
CA SER A 380 -2.91 -21.78 -1.36
C SER A 380 -2.82 -20.48 -2.14
N ILE A 381 -2.76 -20.62 -3.46
CA ILE A 381 -2.90 -19.52 -4.41
C ILE A 381 -4.05 -19.79 -5.38
N GLU A 382 -4.81 -18.76 -5.72
CA GLU A 382 -5.88 -18.82 -6.72
C GLU A 382 -5.80 -17.62 -7.66
N THR A 383 -6.33 -17.78 -8.87
CA THR A 383 -6.37 -16.72 -9.88
C THR A 383 -7.79 -16.55 -10.42
N ALA A 384 -8.25 -15.31 -10.52
CA ALA A 384 -9.58 -14.96 -11.02
C ALA A 384 -9.54 -13.67 -11.86
N ALA A 385 -10.66 -13.30 -12.47
CA ALA A 385 -10.79 -11.96 -13.04
C ALA A 385 -10.81 -10.89 -11.92
N PRO A 386 -10.41 -9.64 -12.22
CA PRO A 386 -10.64 -8.50 -11.34
C PRO A 386 -12.11 -8.35 -10.94
N LEU A 387 -12.35 -7.85 -9.73
CA LEU A 387 -13.68 -7.61 -9.20
C LEU A 387 -14.28 -6.33 -9.79
N GLU A 388 -15.60 -6.34 -9.98
CA GLU A 388 -16.37 -5.11 -10.13
C GLU A 388 -16.34 -4.34 -8.79
N ARG A 389 -15.80 -3.13 -8.80
CA ARG A 389 -15.64 -2.32 -7.57
C ARG A 389 -16.97 -1.78 -7.07
N TYR A 390 -17.79 -1.31 -8.00
CA TYR A 390 -19.14 -0.81 -7.79
C TYR A 390 -19.94 -0.94 -9.09
N PRO A 391 -21.28 -1.03 -9.02
CA PRO A 391 -22.15 -1.29 -10.16
C PRO A 391 -22.28 -0.05 -11.04
N TRP A 392 -21.35 0.12 -11.98
CA TRP A 392 -21.34 1.23 -12.95
C TRP A 392 -21.61 0.72 -14.37
N GLN A 393 -22.28 1.55 -15.15
CA GLN A 393 -22.46 1.34 -16.59
C GLN A 393 -22.23 2.66 -17.33
N GLN A 394 -21.82 2.56 -18.60
CA GLN A 394 -21.57 3.73 -19.43
C GLN A 394 -22.82 4.60 -19.57
N LYS A 395 -22.69 5.89 -19.22
CA LYS A 395 -23.75 6.90 -19.22
C LYS A 395 -23.16 8.28 -19.45
N TYR A 396 -24.03 9.27 -19.68
CA TYR A 396 -23.67 10.70 -19.65
C TYR A 396 -22.41 11.07 -20.45
N ASN A 397 -22.29 10.58 -21.68
CA ASN A 397 -21.14 10.83 -22.57
C ASN A 397 -19.80 10.29 -22.05
N ALA A 398 -19.79 9.38 -21.06
CA ALA A 398 -18.59 8.70 -20.61
C ALA A 398 -17.90 7.94 -21.74
N VAL A 399 -16.57 7.89 -21.66
CA VAL A 399 -15.73 7.14 -22.59
C VAL A 399 -16.04 5.65 -22.44
N ALA A 400 -16.21 4.95 -23.57
CA ALA A 400 -16.44 3.51 -23.56
C ALA A 400 -15.23 2.76 -23.00
N THR A 401 -15.46 1.87 -22.04
CA THR A 401 -14.42 1.02 -21.45
C THR A 401 -15.03 -0.27 -20.90
N ASP A 402 -14.20 -1.31 -20.80
CA ASP A 402 -14.56 -2.53 -20.08
C ASP A 402 -14.75 -2.21 -18.59
N TRP A 403 -15.84 -2.71 -18.01
CA TRP A 403 -16.12 -2.68 -16.57
C TRP A 403 -16.77 -4.02 -16.17
N PRO A 404 -16.16 -4.82 -15.26
CA PRO A 404 -14.89 -4.59 -14.57
C PRO A 404 -13.70 -4.51 -15.53
N VAL A 405 -12.63 -3.87 -15.06
CA VAL A 405 -11.41 -3.67 -15.84
C VAL A 405 -10.75 -5.02 -16.15
N LYS A 406 -10.32 -5.23 -17.40
CA LYS A 406 -9.56 -6.43 -17.78
C LYS A 406 -8.25 -6.52 -17.01
N GLY A 407 -7.88 -7.73 -16.60
CA GLY A 407 -6.67 -7.97 -15.83
C GLY A 407 -6.67 -9.36 -15.20
N LEU A 408 -5.88 -9.51 -14.14
CA LEU A 408 -5.80 -10.73 -13.36
C LEU A 408 -5.83 -10.40 -11.87
N ARG A 409 -6.56 -11.20 -11.11
CA ARG A 409 -6.58 -11.19 -9.65
C ARG A 409 -5.85 -12.43 -9.13
N LEU A 410 -4.88 -12.24 -8.27
CA LEU A 410 -4.18 -13.28 -7.52
C LEU A 410 -4.64 -13.24 -6.06
N ILE A 411 -5.09 -14.38 -5.53
CA ILE A 411 -5.57 -14.53 -4.17
C ILE A 411 -4.61 -15.47 -3.45
N LEU A 412 -4.03 -14.99 -2.35
CA LEU A 412 -3.10 -15.73 -1.52
C LEU A 412 -3.75 -15.99 -0.17
N THR A 413 -3.98 -17.26 0.16
CA THR A 413 -4.63 -17.65 1.41
C THR A 413 -3.59 -18.09 2.43
N PHE A 414 -3.60 -17.46 3.59
CA PHE A 414 -2.69 -17.71 4.69
C PHE A 414 -3.42 -18.25 5.92
N LYS A 415 -2.77 -19.19 6.63
CA LYS A 415 -3.29 -19.82 7.84
C LYS A 415 -2.27 -19.77 8.99
N PRO A 416 -2.74 -19.73 10.24
CA PRO A 416 -1.88 -19.71 11.41
C PRO A 416 -1.06 -21.00 11.52
N THR A 417 0.15 -20.90 12.09
CA THR A 417 0.93 -22.08 12.47
C THR A 417 0.29 -22.81 13.65
N GLU A 418 0.72 -24.05 13.91
CA GLU A 418 0.30 -24.81 15.09
C GLU A 418 0.63 -24.11 16.43
N ARG A 419 1.52 -23.10 16.43
CA ARG A 419 1.88 -22.33 17.64
C ARG A 419 0.99 -21.12 17.89
N MET A 420 0.09 -20.81 16.96
CA MET A 420 -0.79 -19.64 17.00
C MET A 420 -2.21 -20.04 17.45
N ASP A 421 -2.30 -20.76 18.58
CA ASP A 421 -3.55 -21.36 19.08
C ASP A 421 -4.70 -20.36 19.23
N MET A 422 -4.39 -19.12 19.62
CA MET A 422 -5.37 -18.04 19.82
C MET A 422 -6.08 -17.64 18.53
N VAL A 423 -5.42 -17.81 17.39
CA VAL A 423 -5.95 -17.42 16.06
C VAL A 423 -6.09 -18.61 15.12
N LYS A 424 -6.08 -19.86 15.64
CA LYS A 424 -6.08 -21.11 14.86
C LYS A 424 -7.22 -21.25 13.84
N ASN A 425 -8.33 -20.54 14.04
CA ASN A 425 -9.51 -20.55 13.18
C ASN A 425 -9.57 -19.34 12.23
N ILE A 426 -8.56 -18.47 12.26
CA ILE A 426 -8.49 -17.29 11.39
C ILE A 426 -7.82 -17.68 10.07
N GLU A 427 -8.37 -17.17 8.98
CA GLU A 427 -7.76 -17.23 7.65
C GLU A 427 -7.58 -15.80 7.14
N VAL A 428 -6.41 -15.49 6.60
CA VAL A 428 -6.12 -14.18 6.02
C VAL A 428 -5.91 -14.34 4.53
N LYS A 429 -6.60 -13.55 3.71
CA LYS A 429 -6.38 -13.53 2.25
C LYS A 429 -5.74 -12.22 1.85
N VAL A 430 -4.58 -12.30 1.18
CA VAL A 430 -3.96 -11.16 0.52
C VAL A 430 -4.32 -11.23 -0.95
N ASN A 431 -5.00 -10.21 -1.44
CA ASN A 431 -5.47 -10.13 -2.81
C ASN A 431 -4.64 -9.10 -3.58
N TYR A 432 -4.24 -9.47 -4.79
CA TYR A 432 -3.59 -8.61 -5.77
C TYR A 432 -4.44 -8.52 -7.02
N GLU A 433 -4.65 -7.32 -7.56
CA GLU A 433 -5.13 -7.12 -8.93
C GLU A 433 -4.08 -6.39 -9.75
N ILE A 434 -3.90 -6.83 -10.98
CA ILE A 434 -3.05 -6.18 -11.98
C ILE A 434 -3.89 -6.02 -13.25
N TYR A 435 -3.82 -4.84 -13.87
CA TYR A 435 -4.74 -4.48 -14.96
C TYR A 435 -4.05 -4.50 -16.31
N GLN A 436 -4.75 -4.92 -17.36
CA GLN A 436 -4.24 -4.85 -18.71
C GLN A 436 -4.03 -3.39 -19.13
N GLY A 437 -2.81 -3.09 -19.61
CA GLY A 437 -2.43 -1.81 -20.19
C GLY A 437 -2.30 -0.63 -19.21
N LEU A 438 -2.08 -0.92 -17.93
CA LEU A 438 -1.80 0.08 -16.91
C LEU A 438 -0.71 -0.45 -15.95
N PRO A 439 0.35 0.32 -15.63
CA PRO A 439 1.40 -0.10 -14.69
C PRO A 439 0.95 0.04 -13.23
N VAL A 440 -0.21 -0.57 -12.90
CA VAL A 440 -0.83 -0.51 -11.57
C VAL A 440 -1.03 -1.91 -11.01
N ILE A 441 -0.68 -2.06 -9.73
CA ILE A 441 -1.12 -3.16 -8.88
C ILE A 441 -2.01 -2.61 -7.77
N THR A 442 -3.12 -3.28 -7.52
CA THR A 442 -4.01 -3.03 -6.38
C THR A 442 -3.85 -4.14 -5.36
N LYS A 443 -3.91 -3.81 -4.08
CA LYS A 443 -3.87 -4.77 -2.98
C LYS A 443 -4.94 -4.52 -1.94
N TRP A 444 -5.51 -5.59 -1.39
CA TRP A 444 -6.34 -5.54 -0.17
C TRP A 444 -6.21 -6.84 0.62
N VAL A 445 -6.63 -6.79 1.88
CA VAL A 445 -6.58 -7.92 2.80
C VAL A 445 -7.99 -8.26 3.28
N GLU A 446 -8.30 -9.55 3.32
CA GLU A 446 -9.51 -10.08 3.94
C GLU A 446 -9.14 -10.91 5.16
N VAL A 447 -9.91 -10.77 6.25
CA VAL A 447 -9.75 -11.55 7.47
C VAL A 447 -11.03 -12.31 7.73
N LEU A 448 -10.94 -13.64 7.72
CA LEU A 448 -12.05 -14.56 7.90
C LEU A 448 -11.91 -15.22 9.26
N ASN A 449 -12.98 -15.22 10.06
CA ASN A 449 -13.02 -15.92 11.33
C ASN A 449 -13.90 -17.17 11.21
N ASN A 450 -13.31 -18.36 11.31
CA ASN A 450 -14.05 -19.61 11.23
C ASN A 450 -14.45 -20.17 12.61
N SER A 451 -14.50 -19.33 13.65
CA SER A 451 -14.90 -19.71 15.01
C SER A 451 -16.23 -19.08 15.42
N ASP A 452 -16.90 -19.67 16.40
CA ASP A 452 -18.16 -19.12 16.94
C ASP A 452 -17.97 -17.88 17.82
N ASN A 453 -16.74 -17.54 18.19
CA ASN A 453 -16.41 -16.37 19.00
C ASN A 453 -16.06 -15.19 18.10
N LEU A 454 -16.35 -13.97 18.53
CA LEU A 454 -15.86 -12.76 17.86
C LEU A 454 -14.35 -12.62 18.07
N ILE A 455 -13.67 -12.08 17.06
CA ILE A 455 -12.28 -11.62 17.17
C ILE A 455 -12.21 -10.15 16.81
N ARG A 456 -11.51 -9.34 17.62
CA ARG A 456 -11.36 -7.91 17.33
C ARG A 456 -10.17 -7.70 16.40
N LEU A 457 -10.40 -7.15 15.22
CA LEU A 457 -9.34 -6.61 14.37
C LEU A 457 -9.12 -5.15 14.75
N ASN A 458 -8.12 -4.90 15.58
CA ASN A 458 -7.82 -3.56 16.07
C ASN A 458 -7.22 -2.66 14.99
N GLN A 459 -6.20 -3.17 14.29
CA GLN A 459 -5.44 -2.45 13.27
C GLN A 459 -5.01 -3.40 12.16
N ILE A 460 -4.76 -2.84 10.98
CA ILE A 460 -4.28 -3.58 9.83
C ILE A 460 -3.33 -2.72 9.00
N GLU A 461 -2.27 -3.35 8.54
CA GLU A 461 -1.40 -2.83 7.51
C GLU A 461 -1.52 -3.69 6.27
N THR A 462 -2.07 -3.10 5.20
CA THR A 462 -2.40 -3.80 3.95
C THR A 462 -1.22 -3.91 3.01
N GLU A 463 -0.21 -3.04 3.14
CA GLU A 463 1.04 -3.09 2.40
C GLU A 463 2.21 -2.69 3.30
N VAL A 464 3.32 -3.43 3.17
CA VAL A 464 4.57 -3.19 3.89
C VAL A 464 5.71 -3.46 2.91
N LEU A 465 6.20 -2.41 2.25
CA LEU A 465 7.14 -2.53 1.14
C LEU A 465 8.44 -1.77 1.44
N ALA A 466 9.55 -2.51 1.50
CA ALA A 466 10.88 -1.90 1.59
C ALA A 466 11.32 -1.47 0.19
N VAL A 467 11.24 -0.15 -0.07
CA VAL A 467 11.46 0.43 -1.38
C VAL A 467 12.91 0.90 -1.54
N ASN A 468 13.45 0.75 -2.75
CA ASN A 468 14.73 1.34 -3.14
C ASN A 468 14.69 2.88 -3.05
N GLN A 469 15.74 3.47 -2.50
CA GLN A 469 15.77 4.91 -2.18
C GLN A 469 15.55 5.80 -3.41
N ASP A 470 16.10 5.41 -4.56
CA ASP A 470 15.98 6.11 -5.84
C ASP A 470 14.61 5.96 -6.52
N GLN A 471 13.75 5.08 -6.00
CA GLN A 471 12.42 4.81 -6.55
C GLN A 471 11.28 5.42 -5.73
N ILE A 472 11.54 6.00 -4.54
CA ILE A 472 10.53 6.60 -3.66
C ILE A 472 9.65 7.62 -4.40
N ASN A 473 10.25 8.44 -5.27
CA ASN A 473 9.52 9.47 -6.03
C ASN A 473 8.91 8.96 -7.34
N ARG A 474 9.03 7.66 -7.63
CA ARG A 474 8.54 6.99 -8.84
C ARG A 474 7.48 5.94 -8.56
N ILE A 475 6.93 5.91 -7.35
CA ILE A 475 5.72 5.17 -7.02
C ILE A 475 4.67 6.17 -6.54
N HIS A 476 3.51 6.19 -7.19
CA HIS A 476 2.35 6.90 -6.72
C HIS A 476 1.42 5.90 -6.03
N VAL A 477 1.02 6.20 -4.80
CA VAL A 477 0.17 5.31 -4.00
C VAL A 477 -1.03 6.09 -3.48
N GLU A 478 -2.21 5.51 -3.62
CA GLU A 478 -3.47 6.05 -3.10
C GLU A 478 -4.40 4.93 -2.64
N SER A 479 -5.48 5.28 -1.93
CA SER A 479 -6.49 4.34 -1.46
C SER A 479 -7.90 4.79 -1.76
N ASP A 480 -8.84 3.84 -1.78
CA ASP A 480 -10.28 4.13 -1.82
C ASP A 480 -10.85 4.59 -0.46
N PHE A 481 -10.10 4.42 0.63
CA PHE A 481 -10.36 5.14 1.89
C PHE A 481 -10.00 6.61 1.70
N SER A 482 -10.99 7.43 1.37
CA SER A 482 -10.81 8.85 1.04
C SER A 482 -12.06 9.66 1.33
N PHE A 483 -11.86 10.93 1.71
CA PHE A 483 -12.85 11.99 2.03
C PHE A 483 -12.11 13.35 2.03
N ALA A 484 -12.76 14.49 2.36
CA ALA A 484 -12.19 15.84 2.26
C ALA A 484 -10.72 15.98 2.74
N LEU A 485 -10.40 15.42 3.90
CA LEU A 485 -9.11 15.66 4.56
C LEU A 485 -8.05 14.58 4.35
N VAL A 486 -8.41 13.38 3.85
CA VAL A 486 -7.45 12.26 3.69
C VAL A 486 -6.28 12.62 2.80
N ASN A 487 -6.53 13.47 1.80
CA ASN A 487 -5.54 13.89 0.81
C ASN A 487 -5.10 15.36 0.97
N ALA A 488 -5.38 15.99 2.11
CA ALA A 488 -5.06 17.40 2.39
C ALA A 488 -3.59 17.61 2.83
N ASN A 489 -2.63 17.00 2.12
CA ASN A 489 -1.20 17.24 2.33
C ASN A 489 -0.48 17.56 1.00
N LEU A 490 0.76 18.08 1.06
CA LEU A 490 1.55 18.49 -0.11
C LEU A 490 1.79 17.36 -1.14
N LYS A 491 1.62 16.09 -0.76
CA LYS A 491 1.73 14.92 -1.64
C LYS A 491 0.37 14.36 -2.10
N GLY A 492 -0.75 14.85 -1.56
CA GLY A 492 -2.13 14.49 -1.92
C GLY A 492 -2.81 15.50 -2.85
N SER A 493 -4.06 15.24 -3.23
CA SER A 493 -4.81 16.01 -4.24
C SER A 493 -5.30 17.42 -3.81
N ALA A 494 -4.85 17.90 -2.64
CA ALA A 494 -4.93 19.31 -2.20
C ALA A 494 -6.29 20.00 -2.39
N LEU A 495 -7.38 19.39 -1.92
CA LEU A 495 -8.72 19.97 -2.07
C LEU A 495 -9.08 21.06 -1.07
N MET A 496 -8.34 21.24 0.03
CA MET A 496 -8.77 22.13 1.11
C MET A 496 -7.66 23.07 1.59
N HIS A 497 -7.97 24.36 1.62
CA HIS A 497 -7.20 25.36 2.37
C HIS A 497 -7.53 25.21 3.87
N TYR A 498 -6.89 24.28 4.56
CA TYR A 498 -6.95 24.25 6.01
C TYR A 498 -5.83 25.14 6.60
N GLN A 499 -6.23 26.14 7.37
CA GLN A 499 -5.33 26.95 8.21
C GLN A 499 -5.49 26.48 9.65
N GLY A 500 -4.63 25.56 10.07
CA GLY A 500 -4.45 25.22 11.47
C GLY A 500 -3.10 24.56 11.63
N ASP A 501 -2.30 25.06 12.58
CA ASP A 501 -0.88 24.72 12.68
C ASP A 501 -0.61 23.29 13.19
N LYS A 502 -1.67 22.56 13.59
CA LYS A 502 -1.67 21.13 13.94
C LYS A 502 -3.07 20.54 13.70
N ILE A 503 -3.18 19.53 12.84
CA ILE A 503 -4.36 18.65 12.80
C ILE A 503 -3.96 17.35 13.50
N GLU A 504 -4.74 16.90 14.48
CA GLU A 504 -4.51 15.60 15.10
C GLU A 504 -4.79 14.49 14.06
N ALA A 505 -4.07 13.36 14.12
CA ALA A 505 -4.19 12.30 13.10
C ALA A 505 -5.64 11.80 12.91
N TYR A 506 -6.44 11.81 13.99
CA TYR A 506 -7.86 11.44 13.99
C TYR A 506 -8.80 12.52 13.42
N GLN A 507 -8.33 13.75 13.17
CA GLN A 507 -9.11 14.87 12.62
C GLN A 507 -8.91 15.03 11.11
N ALA A 508 -7.70 14.82 10.59
CA ALA A 508 -7.43 14.92 9.16
C ALA A 508 -7.76 13.64 8.39
N GLY A 509 -7.85 12.50 9.09
CA GLY A 509 -7.93 11.20 8.43
C GLY A 509 -6.83 11.00 7.40
N GLU A 510 -5.59 11.40 7.72
CA GLU A 510 -4.39 11.39 6.86
C GLU A 510 -4.34 10.27 5.81
N SER A 511 -3.61 10.48 4.71
CA SER A 511 -3.38 9.44 3.70
C SER A 511 -3.03 8.10 4.37
N THR A 512 -3.70 7.04 3.93
CA THR A 512 -3.44 5.66 4.43
C THR A 512 -2.00 5.23 4.16
N THR A 513 -1.31 5.90 3.25
CA THR A 513 0.05 5.59 2.89
C THR A 513 1.05 6.48 3.62
N LYS A 514 1.98 5.84 4.33
CA LYS A 514 3.08 6.52 5.04
C LYS A 514 4.43 6.02 4.56
N TRP A 515 5.33 6.98 4.37
CA TRP A 515 6.76 6.73 4.21
C TRP A 515 7.43 6.89 5.57
N ILE A 516 7.82 5.77 6.17
CA ILE A 516 8.42 5.71 7.50
C ILE A 516 9.86 5.23 7.43
N VAL A 517 10.61 5.50 8.49
CA VAL A 517 11.97 4.97 8.64
C VAL A 517 11.88 3.46 8.83
N ASP A 518 12.57 2.72 7.98
CA ASP A 518 12.73 1.28 8.17
C ASP A 518 13.74 1.01 9.30
N GLN A 519 13.27 0.54 10.45
CA GLN A 519 14.13 0.21 11.60
C GLN A 519 15.10 -0.95 11.31
N GLU A 520 14.80 -1.78 10.32
CA GLU A 520 15.69 -2.87 9.89
C GLU A 520 16.71 -2.41 8.83
N TYR A 521 16.55 -1.20 8.27
CA TYR A 521 17.47 -0.62 7.30
C TYR A 521 18.69 -0.01 8.02
N ASN A 522 19.57 -0.88 8.48
CA ASN A 522 20.86 -0.52 9.08
C ASN A 522 21.95 -0.55 7.99
N THR A 523 21.81 0.28 6.96
CA THR A 523 22.78 0.29 5.86
C THR A 523 24.13 0.85 6.32
N TRP A 524 25.23 0.24 5.88
CA TRP A 524 26.56 0.85 6.01
C TRP A 524 26.80 1.99 5.01
N ALA A 525 25.84 2.22 4.11
CA ALA A 525 25.88 3.28 3.10
C ALA A 525 25.06 4.53 3.50
N THR A 526 24.72 4.72 4.79
CA THR A 526 24.17 6.01 5.25
C THR A 526 25.30 7.03 5.26
N HIS A 527 24.92 8.30 5.13
CA HIS A 527 25.81 9.36 5.58
C HIS A 527 25.91 9.28 7.11
N ASN A 528 26.96 9.85 7.72
CA ASN A 528 27.04 9.80 9.19
C ASN A 528 25.84 10.58 9.81
N GLN A 529 25.50 10.32 11.08
CA GLN A 529 24.32 10.94 11.72
C GLN A 529 24.26 12.48 11.61
N ALA A 530 25.42 13.16 11.52
CA ALA A 530 25.46 14.61 11.33
C ALA A 530 25.08 15.01 9.90
N GLU A 531 25.46 14.22 8.90
CA GLU A 531 25.07 14.43 7.50
C GLU A 531 23.60 14.08 7.25
N ASP A 532 23.06 13.01 7.86
CA ASP A 532 21.63 12.70 7.78
C ASP A 532 20.78 13.84 8.37
N GLY A 533 21.25 14.44 9.48
CA GLY A 533 20.65 15.62 10.07
C GLY A 533 20.82 16.89 9.23
N PHE A 534 21.96 17.05 8.55
CA PHE A 534 22.23 18.20 7.67
C PHE A 534 21.44 18.16 6.36
N LEU A 535 21.29 16.96 5.78
CA LEU A 535 20.61 16.74 4.50
C LEU A 535 19.09 16.58 4.66
N ASP A 536 18.58 16.61 5.90
CA ASP A 536 17.19 16.27 6.24
C ASP A 536 16.77 14.95 5.56
N PHE A 537 17.63 13.93 5.71
CA PHE A 537 17.55 12.67 4.97
C PHE A 537 17.24 11.47 5.88
N PRO A 538 16.12 11.46 6.64
CA PRO A 538 15.71 10.23 7.29
C PRO A 538 15.40 9.22 6.20
N HIS A 539 16.03 8.04 6.22
CA HIS A 539 15.83 6.94 5.25
C HIS A 539 14.38 6.40 5.29
N ARG A 540 13.42 7.22 4.86
CA ARG A 540 11.99 6.96 4.82
C ARG A 540 11.66 6.19 3.55
N ASN A 541 12.17 4.97 3.50
CA ASN A 541 12.10 4.08 2.35
C ASN A 541 11.32 2.79 2.67
N LEU A 542 10.55 2.79 3.78
CA LEU A 542 9.50 1.82 4.05
C LEU A 542 8.14 2.45 3.76
N LEU A 543 7.48 1.92 2.74
CA LEU A 543 6.10 2.24 2.41
C LEU A 543 5.19 1.36 3.27
N VAL A 544 4.31 1.97 4.07
CA VAL A 544 3.28 1.26 4.84
C VAL A 544 1.92 1.83 4.50
N SER A 545 0.98 0.95 4.15
CA SER A 545 -0.43 1.33 3.97
C SER A 545 -1.24 0.87 5.18
N HIS A 546 -1.76 1.80 5.98
CA HIS A 546 -2.62 1.52 7.13
C HIS A 546 -3.65 2.65 7.37
N LEU A 547 -4.76 2.34 8.04
CA LEU A 547 -5.71 3.40 8.45
C LEU A 547 -5.07 4.29 9.53
N PRO A 548 -5.21 5.63 9.46
CA PRO A 548 -4.77 6.51 10.54
C PRO A 548 -5.39 6.17 11.89
N MET A 549 -6.64 5.71 11.88
CA MET A 549 -7.39 5.22 13.03
C MET A 549 -8.28 4.06 12.61
N GLY A 550 -8.29 2.99 13.42
CA GLY A 550 -9.10 1.80 13.19
C GLY A 550 -8.42 0.70 12.36
N PRO A 551 -9.19 -0.29 11.87
CA PRO A 551 -10.66 -0.28 11.79
C PRO A 551 -11.36 -0.59 13.13
N ASP A 552 -10.68 -1.23 14.08
CA ASP A 552 -11.20 -1.63 15.40
C ASP A 552 -12.59 -2.31 15.38
N VAL A 553 -12.76 -3.31 14.50
CA VAL A 553 -14.04 -4.00 14.28
C VAL A 553 -14.02 -5.45 14.77
N ASP A 554 -15.18 -5.95 15.20
CA ASP A 554 -15.37 -7.36 15.54
C ASP A 554 -15.69 -8.18 14.28
N ILE A 555 -14.98 -9.29 14.09
CA ILE A 555 -15.16 -10.22 12.98
C ILE A 555 -15.83 -11.49 13.49
N SER A 556 -16.96 -11.85 12.90
CA SER A 556 -17.73 -13.07 13.23
C SER A 556 -17.53 -14.16 12.18
N ASN A 557 -18.12 -15.34 12.40
CA ASN A 557 -18.17 -16.41 11.38
C ASN A 557 -19.19 -16.21 10.26
N LYS A 558 -19.94 -15.12 10.27
CA LYS A 558 -20.96 -14.81 9.24
C LYS A 558 -20.47 -13.79 8.22
N GLU A 559 -19.54 -12.93 8.61
CA GLU A 559 -19.07 -11.81 7.80
C GLU A 559 -17.56 -11.69 7.96
N SER A 560 -16.84 -11.77 6.84
CA SER A 560 -15.41 -11.52 6.79
C SER A 560 -15.13 -10.03 6.73
N PHE A 561 -14.02 -9.60 7.31
CA PHE A 561 -13.51 -8.26 7.08
C PHE A 561 -12.87 -8.16 5.70
N LYS A 562 -13.11 -7.04 5.00
CA LYS A 562 -12.38 -6.63 3.80
C LYS A 562 -11.82 -5.23 4.04
N SER A 563 -10.51 -5.06 3.88
CA SER A 563 -9.87 -3.75 4.01
C SER A 563 -10.25 -2.81 2.86
N TYR A 564 -9.90 -1.54 3.02
CA TYR A 564 -9.76 -0.61 1.90
C TYR A 564 -8.72 -1.14 0.90
N LEU A 565 -8.75 -0.63 -0.33
CA LEU A 565 -7.84 -0.98 -1.41
C LEU A 565 -6.68 0.01 -1.46
N THR A 566 -5.46 -0.50 -1.60
CA THR A 566 -4.24 0.27 -1.87
C THR A 566 -3.88 0.12 -3.34
N PHE A 567 -3.72 1.23 -4.06
CA PHE A 567 -3.34 1.27 -5.46
C PHE A 567 -1.91 1.76 -5.60
N GLU A 568 -1.09 1.06 -6.37
CA GLU A 568 0.32 1.37 -6.58
C GLU A 568 0.58 1.55 -8.08
N LEU A 569 0.80 2.79 -8.51
CA LEU A 569 1.17 3.16 -9.87
C LEU A 569 2.69 3.34 -9.96
N LEU A 570 3.36 2.50 -10.76
CA LEU A 570 4.80 2.65 -11.01
C LEU A 570 5.05 3.64 -12.15
N GLN A 571 5.79 4.69 -11.85
CA GLN A 571 6.20 5.72 -12.81
C GLN A 571 7.51 5.35 -13.49
N ASP A 572 7.57 5.48 -14.80
CA ASP A 572 8.73 5.10 -15.62
C ASP A 572 9.70 6.27 -15.91
N ALA A 573 9.36 7.50 -15.52
CA ALA A 573 10.23 8.68 -15.63
C ALA A 573 10.06 9.67 -14.46
N ASP A 574 10.96 10.64 -14.35
CA ASP A 574 10.86 11.76 -13.39
C ASP A 574 10.10 12.98 -13.90
N ASP A 575 9.77 13.01 -15.19
CA ASP A 575 9.02 14.10 -15.81
C ASP A 575 7.63 14.28 -15.17
N ARG A 576 7.32 15.50 -14.75
CA ARG A 576 6.08 15.82 -14.03
C ARG A 576 4.85 15.59 -14.92
N GLU A 577 4.90 16.00 -16.19
CA GLU A 577 3.78 15.85 -17.12
C GLU A 577 3.47 14.37 -17.36
N ARG A 578 4.50 13.55 -17.57
CA ARG A 578 4.38 12.10 -17.70
C ARG A 578 3.76 11.46 -16.46
N LYS A 579 4.27 11.79 -15.26
CA LYS A 579 3.74 11.27 -13.99
C LYS A 579 2.26 11.62 -13.80
N SER A 580 1.91 12.88 -14.06
CA SER A 580 0.53 13.37 -13.97
C SER A 580 -0.40 12.79 -15.02
N LEU A 581 0.08 12.57 -16.25
CA LEU A 581 -0.68 11.89 -17.30
C LEU A 581 -0.95 10.43 -16.94
N ALA A 582 0.05 9.71 -16.43
CA ALA A 582 -0.10 8.33 -15.96
C ALA A 582 -1.15 8.22 -14.84
N HIS A 583 -1.11 9.14 -13.88
CA HIS A 583 -2.07 9.24 -12.78
C HIS A 583 -3.51 9.51 -13.29
N ARG A 584 -3.70 10.46 -14.22
CA ARG A 584 -5.01 10.71 -14.82
C ARG A 584 -5.56 9.51 -15.60
N ARG A 585 -4.68 8.72 -16.23
CA ARG A 585 -5.05 7.47 -16.92
C ARG A 585 -5.44 6.36 -15.96
N MET A 586 -4.83 6.31 -14.79
CA MET A 586 -5.27 5.43 -13.72
C MET A 586 -6.72 5.72 -13.35
N TYR A 587 -7.09 6.98 -13.08
CA TYR A 587 -8.49 7.34 -12.83
C TYR A 587 -9.42 7.01 -14.00
N LYS A 588 -9.03 7.38 -15.24
CA LYS A 588 -9.82 7.12 -16.44
C LYS A 588 -10.16 5.63 -16.60
N LYS A 589 -9.23 4.74 -16.25
CA LYS A 589 -9.38 3.28 -16.39
C LYS A 589 -10.07 2.64 -15.19
N LEU A 590 -9.72 3.06 -13.98
CA LEU A 590 -10.11 2.40 -12.72
C LEU A 590 -11.31 3.07 -12.03
N ALA A 591 -11.73 4.24 -12.50
CA ALA A 591 -12.90 4.99 -12.06
C ALA A 591 -13.60 5.64 -13.27
N PRO A 592 -14.21 4.85 -14.18
CA PRO A 592 -14.62 5.32 -15.51
C PRO A 592 -15.72 6.40 -15.52
N GLN A 593 -16.53 6.49 -14.47
CA GLN A 593 -17.52 7.55 -14.27
C GLN A 593 -16.88 8.95 -14.22
N THR A 594 -15.57 9.05 -13.96
CA THR A 594 -14.82 10.31 -14.03
C THR A 594 -14.78 10.92 -15.43
N THR A 595 -15.15 10.16 -16.46
CA THR A 595 -15.21 10.59 -17.86
C THR A 595 -16.60 11.04 -18.31
N GLU A 596 -17.62 10.90 -17.46
CA GLU A 596 -18.95 11.45 -17.71
C GLU A 596 -18.84 12.95 -17.97
N SER A 597 -19.62 13.51 -18.89
CA SER A 597 -19.56 14.92 -19.29
C SER A 597 -20.97 15.45 -19.54
N LEU A 598 -21.41 16.40 -18.71
CA LEU A 598 -22.75 17.00 -18.80
C LEU A 598 -22.65 18.52 -18.75
N LEU A 599 -23.21 19.20 -19.75
CA LEU A 599 -23.41 20.65 -19.69
C LEU A 599 -24.54 21.00 -18.72
N THR A 600 -24.21 21.70 -17.64
CA THR A 600 -25.12 21.93 -16.52
C THR A 600 -25.68 23.36 -16.51
N GLY A 601 -27.00 23.50 -16.39
CA GLY A 601 -27.66 24.76 -16.06
C GLY A 601 -27.97 24.83 -14.57
N GLY A 602 -27.50 25.88 -13.89
CA GLY A 602 -27.69 26.08 -12.45
C GLY A 602 -28.67 27.20 -12.14
N ILE A 603 -29.65 26.96 -11.27
CA ILE A 603 -30.62 27.98 -10.85
C ILE A 603 -30.92 27.89 -9.35
N THR A 604 -31.16 29.04 -8.71
CA THR A 604 -31.57 29.15 -7.31
C THR A 604 -33.07 29.51 -7.25
N SER A 605 -33.96 28.52 -7.31
CA SER A 605 -35.42 28.75 -7.26
C SER A 605 -36.21 27.48 -6.88
N HIS A 606 -37.36 27.67 -6.21
CA HIS A 606 -38.43 26.66 -6.04
C HIS A 606 -39.71 27.03 -6.81
N ASP A 607 -39.72 28.14 -7.55
CA ASP A 607 -40.89 28.58 -8.30
C ASP A 607 -41.04 27.76 -9.59
N GLU A 608 -42.15 27.03 -9.71
CA GLU A 608 -42.41 26.09 -10.81
C GLU A 608 -42.34 26.76 -12.19
N LYS A 609 -42.89 27.98 -12.33
CA LYS A 609 -42.90 28.70 -13.60
C LYS A 609 -41.48 29.10 -14.02
N THR A 610 -40.71 29.64 -13.08
CA THR A 610 -39.32 30.04 -13.31
C THR A 610 -38.47 28.83 -13.69
N LEU A 611 -38.63 27.70 -12.99
CA LEU A 611 -37.93 26.46 -13.29
C LEU A 611 -38.27 25.92 -14.68
N LYS A 612 -39.56 25.88 -15.04
CA LYS A 612 -40.00 25.41 -16.37
C LYS A 612 -39.46 26.30 -17.49
N ASN A 613 -39.49 27.62 -17.33
CA ASN A 613 -38.90 28.55 -18.30
C ASN A 613 -37.38 28.34 -18.45
N PHE A 614 -36.66 28.12 -17.35
CA PHE A 614 -35.23 27.83 -17.39
C PHE A 614 -34.95 26.50 -18.13
N ILE A 615 -35.74 25.47 -17.85
CA ILE A 615 -35.70 24.16 -18.53
C ILE A 615 -36.00 24.28 -20.03
N ASP A 616 -36.94 25.16 -20.43
CA ASP A 616 -37.19 25.46 -21.84
C ASP A 616 -35.94 26.02 -22.52
N GLN A 617 -35.30 27.04 -21.92
CA GLN A 617 -34.07 27.61 -22.46
C GLN A 617 -32.94 26.59 -22.53
N MET A 618 -32.80 25.74 -21.50
CA MET A 618 -31.84 24.64 -21.50
C MET A 618 -32.07 23.68 -22.67
N GLY A 619 -33.31 23.27 -22.92
CA GLY A 619 -33.67 22.39 -24.03
C GLY A 619 -33.37 23.03 -25.39
N GLU A 620 -33.65 24.32 -25.56
CA GLU A 620 -33.36 25.07 -26.78
C GLU A 620 -31.85 25.24 -27.06
N LEU A 621 -31.03 25.30 -26.00
CA LEU A 621 -29.59 25.43 -26.08
C LEU A 621 -28.86 24.09 -26.16
N GLY A 622 -29.52 22.99 -25.79
CA GLY A 622 -28.93 21.65 -25.73
C GLY A 622 -28.13 21.38 -24.45
N MET A 623 -28.50 22.01 -23.33
CA MET A 623 -27.97 21.67 -22.00
C MET A 623 -28.47 20.29 -21.56
N GLU A 624 -27.76 19.62 -20.66
CA GLU A 624 -27.96 18.18 -20.39
C GLU A 624 -28.31 17.89 -18.91
N ARG A 625 -27.94 18.78 -17.98
CA ARG A 625 -28.22 18.61 -16.56
C ARG A 625 -28.76 19.89 -15.93
N LEU A 626 -29.83 19.81 -15.15
CA LEU A 626 -30.34 20.88 -14.30
C LEU A 626 -29.85 20.67 -12.88
N ASP A 627 -29.32 21.74 -12.29
CA ASP A 627 -28.83 21.74 -10.91
C ASP A 627 -29.50 22.85 -10.10
N ILE A 628 -30.30 22.46 -9.11
CA ILE A 628 -30.88 23.40 -8.16
C ILE A 628 -29.81 23.79 -7.14
N GLN A 629 -29.35 25.03 -7.23
CA GLN A 629 -28.22 25.54 -6.44
C GLN A 629 -28.62 25.82 -4.98
N ALA A 630 -27.59 25.99 -4.15
CA ALA A 630 -27.75 26.31 -2.73
C ALA A 630 -28.66 27.54 -2.49
N TRP A 631 -29.36 27.49 -1.36
CA TRP A 631 -30.20 28.60 -0.85
C TRP A 631 -31.30 29.02 -1.84
N PRO A 632 -32.20 28.10 -2.27
CA PRO A 632 -32.81 27.14 -1.33
C PRO A 632 -32.40 25.65 -1.40
N GLY A 633 -31.75 25.15 -2.46
CA GLY A 633 -31.37 23.72 -2.58
C GLY A 633 -32.56 22.73 -2.63
N ILE A 634 -32.34 21.44 -2.37
CA ILE A 634 -33.39 20.41 -2.23
C ILE A 634 -33.19 19.65 -0.91
N SER A 635 -34.24 19.48 -0.12
CA SER A 635 -34.22 18.63 1.08
C SER A 635 -34.66 17.22 0.70
N HIS A 636 -33.72 16.30 0.54
CA HIS A 636 -34.03 14.96 0.01
C HIS A 636 -34.73 14.06 1.04
N ASP A 637 -34.77 14.41 2.32
CA ASP A 637 -35.54 13.68 3.35
C ASP A 637 -36.96 14.22 3.57
N ASN A 638 -37.38 15.26 2.83
CA ASN A 638 -38.70 15.86 2.95
C ASN A 638 -39.74 15.11 2.08
N LEU A 639 -40.62 14.37 2.75
CA LEU A 639 -41.68 13.57 2.12
C LEU A 639 -43.07 14.22 2.17
N ASP A 640 -43.17 15.54 2.41
CA ASP A 640 -44.45 16.26 2.26
C ASP A 640 -44.99 16.12 0.82
N ASP A 641 -46.27 15.77 0.69
CA ASP A 641 -46.88 15.45 -0.60
C ASP A 641 -46.78 16.59 -1.62
N LYS A 642 -46.90 17.85 -1.18
CA LYS A 642 -46.79 19.01 -2.09
C LYS A 642 -45.34 19.22 -2.54
N TYR A 643 -44.39 19.04 -1.62
CA TYR A 643 -42.96 19.17 -1.90
C TYR A 643 -42.49 18.08 -2.88
N VAL A 644 -42.88 16.82 -2.64
CA VAL A 644 -42.60 15.69 -3.54
C VAL A 644 -43.28 15.89 -4.90
N ALA A 645 -44.53 16.35 -4.93
CA ALA A 645 -45.25 16.60 -6.18
C ALA A 645 -44.58 17.70 -7.03
N LEU A 646 -44.09 18.77 -6.41
CA LEU A 646 -43.33 19.81 -7.10
C LEU A 646 -42.11 19.20 -7.80
N TRP A 647 -41.23 18.52 -7.07
CA TRP A 647 -40.00 17.98 -7.65
C TRP A 647 -40.25 16.87 -8.66
N LYS A 648 -41.27 16.03 -8.45
CA LYS A 648 -41.71 15.05 -9.45
C LYS A 648 -42.15 15.72 -10.77
N ASN A 649 -42.93 16.80 -10.68
CA ASN A 649 -43.41 17.55 -11.84
C ASN A 649 -42.24 18.21 -12.60
N ILE A 650 -41.32 18.87 -11.88
CA ILE A 650 -40.13 19.48 -12.50
C ILE A 650 -39.21 18.42 -13.11
N ALA A 651 -38.95 17.30 -12.42
CA ALA A 651 -38.12 16.22 -12.94
C ALA A 651 -38.71 15.54 -14.18
N SER A 652 -40.03 15.31 -14.18
CA SER A 652 -40.73 14.79 -15.35
C SER A 652 -40.65 15.77 -16.52
N TYR A 653 -40.80 17.07 -16.25
CA TYR A 653 -40.72 18.12 -17.26
C TYR A 653 -39.30 18.23 -17.88
N ALA A 654 -38.25 18.21 -17.06
CA ALA A 654 -36.86 18.19 -17.50
C ALA A 654 -36.53 16.92 -18.30
N LYS A 655 -36.97 15.75 -17.81
CA LYS A 655 -36.77 14.46 -18.48
C LYS A 655 -37.37 14.44 -19.89
N ASN A 656 -38.55 15.03 -20.09
CA ASN A 656 -39.18 15.12 -21.41
C ASN A 656 -38.37 15.96 -22.43
N LYS A 657 -37.39 16.74 -21.97
CA LYS A 657 -36.43 17.48 -22.81
C LYS A 657 -35.05 16.84 -22.84
N GLY A 658 -34.89 15.64 -22.30
CA GLY A 658 -33.59 14.96 -22.21
C GLY A 658 -32.63 15.54 -21.17
N ILE A 659 -33.14 16.32 -20.21
CA ILE A 659 -32.35 16.95 -19.14
C ILE A 659 -32.51 16.12 -17.86
N VAL A 660 -31.39 15.64 -17.31
CA VAL A 660 -31.37 15.02 -15.98
C VAL A 660 -31.33 16.10 -14.89
N MET A 661 -31.91 15.85 -13.71
CA MET A 661 -31.93 16.87 -12.66
C MET A 661 -31.73 16.34 -11.25
N GLY A 662 -31.32 17.27 -10.39
CA GLY A 662 -31.26 17.16 -8.95
C GLY A 662 -30.86 18.50 -8.34
N GLY A 663 -30.39 18.48 -7.11
CA GLY A 663 -30.09 19.73 -6.42
C GLY A 663 -29.16 19.58 -5.23
N TYR A 664 -28.64 20.72 -4.83
CA TYR A 664 -27.75 20.90 -3.69
C TYR A 664 -28.45 20.55 -2.38
N GLU A 665 -27.74 19.79 -1.53
CA GLU A 665 -28.07 19.65 -0.12
C GLU A 665 -26.78 19.60 0.71
N LEU A 666 -26.68 20.43 1.75
CA LEU A 666 -25.67 20.26 2.79
C LEU A 666 -26.12 19.12 3.71
N GLN A 667 -25.51 17.94 3.52
CA GLN A 667 -25.98 16.68 4.06
C GLN A 667 -25.58 16.49 5.53
N VAL A 668 -24.26 16.41 5.79
CA VAL A 668 -23.70 15.98 7.09
C VAL A 668 -22.88 17.08 7.74
N ALA A 669 -22.02 17.76 6.96
CA ALA A 669 -21.08 18.74 7.49
C ALA A 669 -21.76 20.02 7.99
N SER A 670 -21.19 20.62 9.05
CA SER A 670 -21.52 21.96 9.53
C SER A 670 -23.01 22.21 9.85
N ARG A 671 -23.77 21.13 10.09
CA ARG A 671 -25.21 21.18 10.35
C ARG A 671 -25.60 20.17 11.42
N GLY A 672 -25.48 20.58 12.69
CA GLY A 672 -25.94 19.78 13.82
C GLY A 672 -27.43 19.45 13.72
N ARG A 673 -27.79 18.21 14.02
CA ARG A 673 -29.17 17.71 14.04
C ARG A 673 -29.66 17.36 15.44
N GLY A 674 -28.79 17.50 16.45
CA GLY A 674 -29.11 17.22 17.85
C GLY A 674 -28.04 16.34 18.50
N ALA A 675 -27.80 16.55 19.80
CA ALA A 675 -26.75 15.88 20.55
C ALA A 675 -26.85 14.34 20.53
N GLU A 676 -28.03 13.80 20.23
CA GLU A 676 -28.33 12.37 20.13
C GLU A 676 -27.80 11.68 18.85
N VAL A 677 -27.50 12.45 17.80
CA VAL A 677 -27.00 11.94 16.51
C VAL A 677 -25.72 12.63 16.03
N ASP A 678 -25.38 13.74 16.66
CA ASP A 678 -24.23 14.57 16.32
C ASP A 678 -22.90 13.93 16.74
N CYS A 679 -21.83 14.17 15.97
CA CYS A 679 -20.49 13.71 16.30
C CYS A 679 -20.04 14.25 17.66
N VAL A 680 -19.48 13.36 18.48
CA VAL A 680 -18.92 13.70 19.80
C VAL A 680 -17.41 13.93 19.67
N HIS A 681 -16.95 15.11 20.06
CA HIS A 681 -15.54 15.50 19.97
C HIS A 681 -14.67 14.66 20.93
N PRO A 682 -13.58 14.02 20.46
CA PRO A 682 -12.77 13.10 21.26
C PRO A 682 -12.21 13.68 22.56
N VAL A 683 -11.77 14.94 22.53
CA VAL A 683 -11.13 15.60 23.70
C VAL A 683 -12.15 16.13 24.71
N THR A 684 -13.31 16.62 24.26
CA THR A 684 -14.25 17.32 25.14
C THR A 684 -15.37 16.42 25.64
N GLY A 685 -15.61 15.27 24.98
CA GLY A 685 -16.71 14.37 25.28
C GLY A 685 -18.10 14.98 25.03
N LYS A 686 -18.17 16.07 24.26
CA LYS A 686 -19.42 16.81 23.94
C LYS A 686 -19.61 16.88 22.42
N PRO A 687 -20.84 17.14 21.93
CA PRO A 687 -21.06 17.41 20.51
C PRO A 687 -20.08 18.47 20.00
N GLY A 688 -19.40 18.15 18.90
CA GLY A 688 -18.50 19.06 18.20
C GLY A 688 -17.57 18.31 17.25
N SER A 689 -17.12 19.00 16.21
CA SER A 689 -16.24 18.42 15.20
C SER A 689 -15.38 19.50 14.51
N LEU A 690 -14.53 19.10 13.55
CA LEU A 690 -13.59 20.03 12.92
C LEU A 690 -14.30 21.06 12.03
N PHE A 691 -15.39 20.65 11.39
CA PHE A 691 -16.19 21.50 10.49
C PHE A 691 -17.40 22.13 11.19
N GLY A 692 -17.28 22.43 12.49
CA GLY A 692 -18.39 22.93 13.31
C GLY A 692 -19.12 21.79 14.01
N GLN A 693 -20.42 21.60 13.72
CA GLN A 693 -21.17 20.47 14.24
C GLN A 693 -21.63 19.59 13.07
N SER A 694 -21.05 18.41 12.95
CA SER A 694 -21.47 17.40 11.96
C SER A 694 -22.32 16.31 12.61
N VAL A 695 -23.15 15.67 11.78
CA VAL A 695 -23.91 14.47 12.18
C VAL A 695 -22.99 13.25 12.11
N CYS A 696 -23.10 12.35 13.08
CA CYS A 696 -22.49 11.04 12.98
C CYS A 696 -23.35 10.16 12.08
N ILE A 697 -22.86 9.79 10.89
CA ILE A 697 -23.59 8.90 9.97
C ILE A 697 -23.71 7.47 10.54
N ALA A 698 -22.94 7.14 11.58
CA ALA A 698 -23.07 5.88 12.31
C ALA A 698 -24.05 5.98 13.52
N SER A 699 -24.80 7.07 13.63
CA SER A 699 -25.90 7.21 14.59
C SER A 699 -27.25 6.72 14.02
N THR A 700 -28.32 6.79 14.82
CA THR A 700 -29.71 6.52 14.38
C THR A 700 -30.20 7.47 13.27
N TRP A 701 -29.48 8.55 12.99
CA TRP A 701 -29.77 9.44 11.86
C TRP A 701 -29.77 8.69 10.53
N LYS A 702 -28.82 7.77 10.32
CA LYS A 702 -28.72 6.92 9.11
C LYS A 702 -30.01 6.16 8.83
N ASP A 703 -30.61 5.59 9.88
CA ASP A 703 -31.78 4.72 9.78
C ASP A 703 -33.04 5.48 9.36
N THR A 704 -33.06 6.79 9.61
CA THR A 704 -34.20 7.66 9.28
C THR A 704 -33.97 8.44 7.99
N TYR A 705 -32.81 9.09 7.86
CA TYR A 705 -32.51 9.98 6.74
C TYR A 705 -32.40 9.22 5.42
N TYR A 706 -31.53 8.20 5.32
CA TYR A 706 -31.31 7.54 4.02
C TYR A 706 -32.55 6.79 3.52
N LYS A 707 -33.36 6.24 4.43
CA LYS A 707 -34.65 5.65 4.05
C LYS A 707 -35.56 6.66 3.38
N LYS A 708 -35.73 7.84 3.99
CA LYS A 708 -36.55 8.93 3.42
C LYS A 708 -35.95 9.50 2.14
N MET A 709 -34.62 9.63 2.10
CA MET A 709 -33.87 10.07 0.93
C MET A 709 -34.13 9.15 -0.27
N TRP A 710 -34.03 7.83 -0.09
CA TRP A 710 -34.33 6.89 -1.18
C TRP A 710 -35.79 6.92 -1.61
N GLU A 711 -36.72 7.01 -0.67
CA GLU A 711 -38.15 7.15 -0.99
C GLU A 711 -38.43 8.45 -1.77
N PHE A 712 -37.76 9.54 -1.43
CA PHE A 712 -37.84 10.80 -2.16
C PHE A 712 -37.32 10.66 -3.60
N PHE A 713 -36.15 10.06 -3.80
CA PHE A 713 -35.62 9.78 -5.14
C PHE A 713 -36.57 8.89 -5.95
N ASP A 714 -37.12 7.84 -5.34
CA ASP A 714 -38.06 6.92 -6.01
C ASP A 714 -39.37 7.63 -6.42
N LYS A 715 -39.88 8.54 -5.59
CA LYS A 715 -41.12 9.30 -5.89
C LYS A 715 -40.92 10.42 -6.90
N THR A 716 -39.74 11.05 -6.92
CA THR A 716 -39.48 12.25 -7.73
C THR A 716 -38.81 11.94 -9.06
N GLY A 717 -38.00 10.89 -9.14
CA GLY A 717 -37.26 10.53 -10.36
C GLY A 717 -36.02 11.40 -10.63
N LEU A 718 -35.47 12.06 -9.61
CA LEU A 718 -34.18 12.76 -9.71
C LEU A 718 -33.05 11.79 -10.07
N MET A 719 -32.10 12.25 -10.88
CA MET A 719 -31.01 11.42 -11.46
C MET A 719 -29.61 11.95 -11.15
N THR A 720 -29.49 12.99 -10.33
CA THR A 720 -28.22 13.48 -9.77
C THR A 720 -28.40 13.79 -8.30
N TYR A 721 -27.38 13.56 -7.50
CA TYR A 721 -27.37 13.96 -6.10
C TYR A 721 -26.13 14.80 -5.79
N ASN A 722 -26.34 16.10 -5.66
CA ASN A 722 -25.30 17.05 -5.33
C ASN A 722 -25.19 17.20 -3.81
N MET A 723 -24.73 16.15 -3.14
CA MET A 723 -24.47 16.23 -1.71
C MET A 723 -23.23 17.09 -1.47
N ASP A 724 -23.42 18.17 -0.72
CA ASP A 724 -22.34 18.95 -0.12
C ASP A 724 -22.14 18.48 1.32
N GLY A 725 -20.90 18.49 1.77
CA GLY A 725 -20.49 17.89 3.03
C GLY A 725 -21.06 16.48 3.26
N PRO A 726 -20.83 15.49 2.35
CA PRO A 726 -20.94 14.08 2.71
C PRO A 726 -20.01 13.73 3.89
N TYR A 727 -19.86 12.44 4.23
CA TYR A 727 -18.84 12.08 5.23
C TYR A 727 -17.47 12.64 4.83
N HIS A 728 -16.94 13.55 5.67
CA HIS A 728 -15.75 14.34 5.37
C HIS A 728 -14.60 14.03 6.34
N GLY A 729 -14.74 12.95 7.13
CA GLY A 729 -13.69 12.46 8.02
C GLY A 729 -13.85 12.75 9.50
N ASP A 730 -14.95 13.37 9.93
CA ASP A 730 -15.12 13.68 11.35
C ASP A 730 -15.14 12.40 12.21
N PRO A 731 -14.32 12.31 13.27
CA PRO A 731 -14.36 11.22 14.23
C PRO A 731 -15.56 11.40 15.16
N CYS A 732 -16.01 10.30 15.77
CA CYS A 732 -17.06 10.33 16.78
C CYS A 732 -16.66 9.48 17.98
N ALA A 733 -16.53 10.09 19.16
CA ALA A 733 -16.19 9.38 20.39
C ALA A 733 -17.43 8.84 21.15
N SER A 734 -18.61 8.90 20.54
CA SER A 734 -19.83 8.34 21.13
C SER A 734 -19.70 6.83 21.30
N THR A 735 -20.13 6.31 22.44
CA THR A 735 -20.22 4.86 22.71
C THR A 735 -21.66 4.35 22.72
N VAL A 736 -22.61 5.24 22.41
CA VAL A 736 -24.06 4.96 22.41
C VAL A 736 -24.70 5.06 21.03
N HIS A 737 -23.96 5.52 20.03
CA HIS A 737 -24.42 5.45 18.64
C HIS A 737 -24.43 3.99 18.17
N PRO A 738 -25.47 3.51 17.49
CA PRO A 738 -25.68 2.08 17.27
C PRO A 738 -24.76 1.43 16.22
N HIS A 739 -24.16 2.20 15.31
CA HIS A 739 -23.41 1.63 14.18
C HIS A 739 -21.89 1.81 14.29
N HIS A 740 -21.38 2.18 15.47
CA HIS A 740 -19.95 2.13 15.84
C HIS A 740 -19.83 2.00 17.37
N HIS A 741 -18.73 1.45 17.87
CA HIS A 741 -18.56 1.17 19.30
C HIS A 741 -17.79 2.26 20.06
N GLY A 742 -17.03 3.08 19.36
CA GLY A 742 -16.33 4.18 19.98
C GLY A 742 -15.50 5.00 18.99
N LEU A 743 -14.45 5.63 19.50
CA LEU A 743 -13.59 6.48 18.70
C LEU A 743 -12.89 5.71 17.58
N TYR A 744 -12.32 4.54 17.89
CA TYR A 744 -11.37 3.85 17.02
C TYR A 744 -11.99 3.21 15.76
N ASP A 745 -13.29 2.91 15.76
CA ASP A 745 -14.02 2.40 14.59
C ASP A 745 -14.89 3.46 13.91
N SER A 746 -15.09 4.62 14.55
CA SER A 746 -16.02 5.66 14.08
C SER A 746 -15.78 6.13 12.66
N GLN A 747 -14.53 6.34 12.24
CA GLN A 747 -14.25 6.80 10.87
C GLN A 747 -14.47 5.69 9.85
N TRP A 748 -14.08 4.46 10.20
CA TRP A 748 -14.25 3.29 9.35
C TRP A 748 -15.74 3.03 9.06
N GLU A 749 -16.59 3.01 10.09
CA GLU A 749 -18.03 2.72 9.96
C GLU A 749 -18.79 3.84 9.25
N GLN A 750 -18.42 5.11 9.49
CA GLN A 750 -19.01 6.24 8.77
C GLN A 750 -18.58 6.28 7.30
N TRP A 751 -17.29 6.05 6.99
CA TRP A 751 -16.82 5.93 5.61
C TRP A 751 -17.51 4.78 4.87
N LYS A 752 -17.59 3.60 5.48
CA LYS A 752 -18.28 2.43 4.91
C LYS A 752 -19.75 2.74 4.60
N SER A 753 -20.44 3.46 5.49
CA SER A 753 -21.82 3.89 5.29
C SER A 753 -21.95 4.88 4.12
N GLN A 754 -21.03 5.83 3.99
CA GLN A 754 -21.02 6.78 2.86
C GLN A 754 -20.74 6.07 1.52
N VAL A 755 -19.78 5.14 1.48
CA VAL A 755 -19.47 4.35 0.28
C VAL A 755 -20.67 3.52 -0.17
N GLN A 756 -21.41 2.92 0.75
CA GLN A 756 -22.66 2.21 0.44
C GLN A 756 -23.68 3.11 -0.29
N VAL A 757 -23.82 4.37 0.14
CA VAL A 757 -24.71 5.34 -0.52
C VAL A 757 -24.22 5.65 -1.94
N ILE A 758 -22.92 5.88 -2.13
CA ILE A 758 -22.35 6.18 -3.45
C ILE A 758 -22.50 4.98 -4.40
N HIS A 759 -22.26 3.76 -3.91
CA HIS A 759 -22.46 2.54 -4.70
C HIS A 759 -23.92 2.36 -5.11
N GLU A 760 -24.87 2.69 -4.23
CA GLU A 760 -26.29 2.66 -4.56
C GLU A 760 -26.68 3.74 -5.59
N LEU A 761 -26.08 4.94 -5.53
CA LEU A 761 -26.24 5.95 -6.60
C LEU A 761 -25.73 5.43 -7.95
N GLN A 762 -24.60 4.72 -7.95
CA GLN A 762 -24.08 4.10 -9.18
C GLN A 762 -25.00 3.01 -9.72
N ARG A 763 -25.51 2.12 -8.85
CA ARG A 763 -26.49 1.08 -9.21
C ARG A 763 -27.76 1.69 -9.82
N ARG A 764 -28.19 2.85 -9.31
CA ARG A 764 -29.34 3.63 -9.79
C ARG A 764 -29.05 4.46 -11.04
N ASN A 765 -27.84 4.37 -11.59
CA ASN A 765 -27.40 5.08 -12.78
C ASN A 765 -27.38 6.62 -12.63
N MET A 766 -27.17 7.12 -11.41
CA MET A 766 -27.18 8.57 -11.13
C MET A 766 -25.83 9.23 -11.39
N TYR A 767 -25.83 10.53 -11.65
CA TYR A 767 -24.62 11.36 -11.70
C TYR A 767 -24.26 11.84 -10.27
N VAL A 768 -22.98 11.78 -9.89
CA VAL A 768 -22.55 11.99 -8.48
C VAL A 768 -21.48 13.10 -8.38
N PRO A 769 -21.88 14.38 -8.39
CA PRO A 769 -20.99 15.52 -8.18
C PRO A 769 -20.93 15.89 -6.70
N ILE A 770 -19.80 15.63 -6.05
CA ILE A 770 -19.60 15.89 -4.61
C ILE A 770 -18.27 16.63 -4.38
N PRO A 771 -18.13 17.48 -3.36
CA PRO A 771 -16.91 18.27 -3.17
C PRO A 771 -15.75 17.45 -2.60
N ASP A 772 -16.02 16.39 -1.83
CA ASP A 772 -15.03 15.48 -1.28
C ASP A 772 -14.36 14.57 -2.34
N TRP A 773 -13.36 13.78 -1.94
CA TRP A 773 -12.62 12.88 -2.83
C TRP A 773 -13.02 11.41 -2.63
N TYR A 774 -13.94 10.91 -3.44
CA TYR A 774 -14.45 9.53 -3.47
C TYR A 774 -14.41 8.90 -4.89
N PHE A 775 -13.52 9.36 -5.77
CA PHE A 775 -13.47 8.88 -7.16
C PHE A 775 -13.34 7.36 -7.29
N LEU A 776 -12.51 6.73 -6.45
CA LEU A 776 -12.33 5.27 -6.44
C LEU A 776 -13.52 4.50 -5.85
N ASN A 777 -14.56 5.19 -5.36
CA ASN A 777 -15.83 4.64 -4.87
C ASN A 777 -17.04 5.05 -5.74
N GLY A 778 -16.83 5.72 -6.88
CA GLY A 778 -17.95 6.06 -7.80
C GLY A 778 -18.38 7.53 -7.81
N GLN A 779 -17.58 8.48 -7.31
CA GLN A 779 -17.84 9.91 -7.58
C GLN A 779 -17.56 10.26 -9.06
N SER A 780 -18.37 11.14 -9.66
CA SER A 780 -18.17 11.64 -11.03
C SER A 780 -17.27 12.88 -11.09
N ALA A 781 -17.47 13.86 -10.19
CA ALA A 781 -16.72 15.12 -10.20
C ALA A 781 -16.60 15.77 -8.82
N THR A 782 -15.56 16.61 -8.65
CA THR A 782 -15.31 17.58 -7.56
C THR A 782 -15.06 18.99 -8.17
N GLY A 783 -14.80 20.02 -7.36
CA GLY A 783 -14.39 21.34 -7.87
C GLY A 783 -13.04 21.29 -8.57
N MET A 784 -12.90 21.96 -9.73
CA MET A 784 -11.61 22.04 -10.43
C MET A 784 -10.54 22.71 -9.54
N GLY A 785 -10.92 23.83 -8.95
CA GLY A 785 -10.29 24.52 -7.83
C GLY A 785 -11.36 25.33 -7.11
N TYR A 786 -11.19 25.60 -5.83
CA TYR A 786 -12.25 26.25 -5.04
C TYR A 786 -11.70 27.21 -3.99
N ARG A 787 -12.19 28.45 -4.05
CA ARG A 787 -12.09 29.43 -2.98
C ARG A 787 -13.37 30.24 -2.97
N GLU A 788 -14.14 30.16 -1.90
CA GLU A 788 -15.47 30.81 -1.79
C GLU A 788 -15.41 32.31 -2.11
N ALA A 789 -14.37 33.00 -1.63
CA ALA A 789 -14.15 34.42 -1.93
C ALA A 789 -14.02 34.75 -3.43
N SER A 790 -13.62 33.79 -4.28
CA SER A 790 -13.53 34.01 -5.72
C SER A 790 -14.90 34.19 -6.39
N ALA A 791 -15.98 33.73 -5.76
CA ALA A 791 -17.32 33.86 -6.28
C ALA A 791 -17.85 35.32 -6.31
N ASN A 792 -17.23 36.21 -5.53
CA ASN A 792 -17.60 37.64 -5.45
C ASN A 792 -16.64 38.57 -6.23
N LEU A 793 -15.76 38.01 -7.07
CA LEU A 793 -14.87 38.80 -7.92
C LEU A 793 -15.56 39.28 -9.19
N THR A 794 -14.96 40.23 -9.90
CA THR A 794 -15.48 40.67 -11.21
C THR A 794 -15.37 39.54 -12.25
N PRO A 795 -16.23 39.51 -13.29
CA PRO A 795 -16.14 38.56 -14.39
C PRO A 795 -14.75 38.40 -15.01
N ASP A 796 -14.00 39.50 -15.20
CA ASP A 796 -12.66 39.46 -15.77
C ASP A 796 -11.63 38.80 -14.82
N GLN A 797 -11.75 39.03 -13.51
CA GLN A 797 -10.92 38.35 -12.51
C GLN A 797 -11.28 36.86 -12.42
N GLN A 798 -12.57 36.52 -12.43
CA GLN A 798 -13.04 35.13 -12.43
C GLN A 798 -12.56 34.39 -13.68
N MET A 799 -12.50 35.07 -14.84
CA MET A 799 -12.01 34.48 -16.08
C MET A 799 -10.56 33.98 -15.95
N LEU A 800 -9.62 34.84 -15.54
CA LEU A 800 -8.21 34.47 -15.45
C LEU A 800 -7.93 33.48 -14.31
N LEU A 801 -8.58 33.67 -13.15
CA LEU A 801 -8.47 32.74 -12.03
C LEU A 801 -9.05 31.37 -12.37
N GLY A 802 -10.18 31.32 -13.08
CA GLY A 802 -10.77 30.08 -13.56
C GLY A 802 -9.81 29.31 -14.49
N ARG A 803 -9.08 30.03 -15.36
CA ARG A 803 -8.04 29.41 -16.21
C ARG A 803 -6.85 28.89 -15.39
N GLN A 804 -6.47 29.58 -14.31
CA GLN A 804 -5.46 29.07 -13.37
C GLN A 804 -5.95 27.83 -12.61
N TYR A 805 -7.20 27.81 -12.15
CA TYR A 805 -7.77 26.62 -11.52
C TYR A 805 -7.77 25.40 -12.47
N ILE A 806 -8.12 25.60 -13.74
CA ILE A 806 -8.04 24.54 -14.74
C ILE A 806 -6.60 24.06 -14.91
N TYR A 807 -5.65 24.98 -15.11
CA TYR A 807 -4.23 24.62 -15.26
C TYR A 807 -3.68 23.88 -14.03
N ASP A 808 -3.97 24.36 -12.83
CA ASP A 808 -3.42 23.78 -11.59
C ASP A 808 -4.14 22.46 -11.24
N GLY A 809 -5.46 22.39 -11.39
CA GLY A 809 -6.26 21.21 -11.07
C GLY A 809 -6.02 20.03 -12.02
N THR A 810 -5.76 20.30 -13.30
CA THR A 810 -5.58 19.25 -14.31
C THR A 810 -4.21 18.56 -14.26
N TRP A 811 -3.32 18.92 -13.33
CA TRP A 811 -2.17 18.08 -12.94
C TRP A 811 -2.57 16.78 -12.24
N HIS A 812 -3.75 16.75 -11.61
CA HIS A 812 -4.22 15.62 -10.81
C HIS A 812 -5.60 15.10 -11.24
N LYS A 813 -6.36 15.92 -11.98
CA LYS A 813 -7.73 15.64 -12.42
C LYS A 813 -7.79 15.52 -13.95
N LEU A 814 -8.62 14.63 -14.45
CA LEU A 814 -9.16 14.78 -15.81
C LEU A 814 -9.98 16.07 -15.87
N PRO A 815 -10.13 16.73 -17.04
CA PRO A 815 -11.03 17.86 -17.16
C PRO A 815 -12.42 17.60 -16.58
N THR A 816 -13.01 16.45 -16.92
CA THR A 816 -14.34 16.02 -16.47
C THR A 816 -14.46 15.71 -14.98
N MET A 817 -13.34 15.51 -14.26
CA MET A 817 -13.34 15.36 -12.80
C MET A 817 -13.53 16.69 -12.08
N GLY A 818 -13.31 17.83 -12.74
CA GLY A 818 -13.40 19.16 -12.15
C GLY A 818 -14.60 19.95 -12.68
N TRP A 819 -15.49 20.43 -11.81
CA TRP A 819 -16.50 21.41 -12.20
C TRP A 819 -15.99 22.84 -12.10
N ILE A 820 -16.56 23.69 -12.95
CA ILE A 820 -16.35 25.13 -12.96
C ILE A 820 -17.67 25.84 -13.24
N SER A 821 -17.88 26.99 -12.59
CA SER A 821 -19.14 27.72 -12.67
C SER A 821 -18.95 29.04 -13.40
N LEU A 822 -19.76 29.27 -14.43
CA LEU A 822 -19.95 30.57 -15.07
C LEU A 822 -21.12 31.29 -14.40
N GLN A 823 -20.86 32.41 -13.76
CA GLN A 823 -21.87 33.18 -13.04
C GLN A 823 -22.52 34.24 -13.93
N LEU A 824 -23.80 34.04 -14.28
CA LEU A 824 -24.62 35.08 -14.90
C LEU A 824 -25.19 36.05 -13.87
N VAL A 825 -25.45 35.54 -12.66
CA VAL A 825 -25.81 36.30 -11.46
C VAL A 825 -24.80 35.96 -10.36
N GLY A 826 -24.48 36.93 -9.50
CA GLY A 826 -23.51 36.71 -8.43
C GLY A 826 -23.97 35.67 -7.40
N PHE A 827 -23.01 35.00 -6.77
CA PHE A 827 -23.30 33.92 -5.81
C PHE A 827 -23.88 34.44 -4.49
N TYR A 828 -23.23 35.44 -3.88
CA TYR A 828 -23.65 36.05 -2.60
C TYR A 828 -24.22 37.47 -2.74
N SER A 829 -24.14 38.05 -3.93
CA SER A 829 -24.52 39.44 -4.16
C SER A 829 -25.11 39.62 -5.55
N ASN A 830 -26.11 40.49 -5.66
CA ASN A 830 -26.70 40.92 -6.92
C ASN A 830 -26.03 42.20 -7.46
N ASP A 831 -24.82 42.54 -7.00
CA ASP A 831 -24.06 43.67 -7.56
C ASP A 831 -23.80 43.43 -9.06
N PRO A 832 -24.18 44.39 -9.94
CA PRO A 832 -23.99 44.25 -11.38
C PRO A 832 -22.53 44.12 -11.82
N LYS A 833 -21.55 44.40 -10.94
CA LYS A 833 -20.12 44.18 -11.21
C LYS A 833 -19.68 42.73 -11.09
N ILE A 834 -20.48 41.86 -10.46
CA ILE A 834 -20.14 40.47 -10.15
C ILE A 834 -20.83 39.51 -11.14
N GLY A 835 -21.99 39.88 -11.66
CA GLY A 835 -22.75 39.11 -12.66
C GLY A 835 -22.57 39.61 -14.10
N LEU A 836 -23.39 39.07 -14.99
CA LEU A 836 -23.47 39.42 -16.42
C LEU A 836 -24.87 39.91 -16.84
N GLU A 837 -25.85 39.96 -15.92
CA GLU A 837 -27.18 40.52 -16.22
C GLU A 837 -27.13 42.07 -16.33
N PRO A 838 -27.83 42.68 -17.32
CA PRO A 838 -28.54 42.05 -18.45
C PRO A 838 -27.58 41.41 -19.46
N LEU A 839 -27.89 40.19 -19.90
CA LEU A 839 -26.98 39.37 -20.72
C LEU A 839 -26.64 40.00 -22.08
N ALA A 840 -27.63 40.58 -22.76
CA ALA A 840 -27.42 41.24 -24.06
C ALA A 840 -26.47 42.45 -23.99
N GLN A 841 -26.34 43.09 -22.81
CA GLN A 841 -25.41 44.21 -22.60
C GLN A 841 -23.98 43.73 -22.28
N ASN A 842 -23.81 42.44 -21.99
CA ASN A 842 -22.53 41.83 -21.61
C ASN A 842 -22.15 40.66 -22.55
N LEU A 843 -22.66 40.65 -23.78
CA LEU A 843 -22.56 39.52 -24.72
C LEU A 843 -21.10 39.07 -24.94
N ASP A 844 -20.18 40.02 -25.17
CA ASP A 844 -18.75 39.74 -25.35
C ASP A 844 -18.11 39.08 -24.10
N ARG A 845 -18.43 39.56 -22.90
CA ARG A 845 -17.93 38.98 -21.65
C ARG A 845 -18.49 37.59 -21.40
N TYR A 846 -19.77 37.38 -21.74
CA TYR A 846 -20.40 36.07 -21.66
C TYR A 846 -19.75 35.09 -22.64
N GLU A 847 -19.55 35.51 -23.89
CA GLU A 847 -18.90 34.68 -24.91
C GLU A 847 -17.48 34.27 -24.50
N ARG A 848 -16.66 35.21 -24.03
CA ARG A 848 -15.28 34.94 -23.59
C ARG A 848 -15.21 33.93 -22.45
N GLN A 849 -16.05 34.09 -21.42
CA GLN A 849 -16.11 33.15 -20.30
C GLN A 849 -16.65 31.78 -20.71
N LEU A 850 -17.71 31.76 -21.52
CA LEU A 850 -18.30 30.52 -22.00
C LEU A 850 -17.30 29.73 -22.84
N MET A 851 -16.60 30.40 -23.76
CA MET A 851 -15.62 29.77 -24.63
C MET A 851 -14.49 29.11 -23.82
N GLN A 852 -13.90 29.79 -22.82
CA GLN A 852 -12.80 29.19 -22.06
C GLN A 852 -13.21 27.97 -21.24
N PHE A 853 -14.41 27.96 -20.66
CA PHE A 853 -14.84 26.85 -19.83
C PHE A 853 -15.24 25.65 -20.69
N LEU A 854 -15.91 25.88 -21.82
CA LEU A 854 -16.16 24.82 -22.80
C LEU A 854 -14.86 24.27 -23.38
N ALA A 855 -13.93 25.14 -23.75
CA ALA A 855 -12.62 24.74 -24.27
C ALA A 855 -11.77 23.97 -23.26
N SER A 856 -12.08 24.05 -21.96
CA SER A 856 -11.36 23.30 -20.94
C SER A 856 -11.77 21.84 -20.80
N GLY A 857 -12.96 21.46 -21.29
CA GLY A 857 -13.53 20.13 -21.02
C GLY A 857 -14.06 19.91 -19.61
N SER A 858 -13.94 20.91 -18.72
CA SER A 858 -14.43 20.85 -17.34
C SER A 858 -15.95 20.68 -17.28
N GLN A 859 -16.48 20.18 -16.16
CA GLN A 859 -17.94 20.15 -15.94
C GLN A 859 -18.46 21.58 -15.76
N LEU A 860 -18.96 22.17 -16.85
CA LEU A 860 -19.45 23.53 -16.85
C LEU A 860 -20.86 23.60 -16.23
N THR A 861 -21.01 24.45 -15.22
CA THR A 861 -22.30 24.94 -14.73
C THR A 861 -22.48 26.40 -15.13
N ILE A 862 -23.50 26.71 -15.94
CA ILE A 862 -23.92 28.11 -16.19
C ILE A 862 -25.00 28.46 -15.17
N ARG A 863 -24.66 29.34 -14.20
CA ARG A 863 -25.54 29.71 -13.09
C ARG A 863 -26.27 31.03 -13.36
N GLY A 864 -27.61 31.02 -13.38
CA GLY A 864 -28.42 32.22 -13.63
C GLY A 864 -29.91 31.99 -13.40
N ASN A 865 -30.69 33.08 -13.52
CA ASN A 865 -32.17 33.00 -13.52
C ASN A 865 -32.73 32.68 -14.92
N ARG A 866 -31.91 32.86 -15.95
CA ARG A 866 -32.11 32.55 -17.37
C ARG A 866 -30.73 32.37 -18.02
N LEU A 867 -30.69 31.73 -19.19
CA LEU A 867 -29.47 31.48 -19.97
C LEU A 867 -29.31 32.45 -21.14
N TYR A 868 -30.41 33.05 -21.62
CA TYR A 868 -30.42 34.13 -22.59
C TYR A 868 -31.63 35.07 -22.37
N ASP A 869 -31.51 36.31 -22.85
CA ASP A 869 -32.52 37.37 -22.74
C ASP A 869 -33.00 37.90 -24.10
N THR A 870 -32.22 37.74 -25.16
CA THR A 870 -32.58 38.09 -26.55
C THR A 870 -32.22 36.97 -27.53
N PRO A 871 -32.75 37.00 -28.77
CA PRO A 871 -32.36 36.05 -29.83
C PRO A 871 -30.85 36.04 -30.11
N GLU A 872 -30.18 37.18 -30.00
CA GLU A 872 -28.73 37.32 -30.21
C GLU A 872 -27.94 36.58 -29.12
N THR A 873 -28.32 36.77 -27.85
CA THR A 873 -27.72 36.03 -26.73
C THR A 873 -27.93 34.52 -26.90
N LYS A 874 -29.14 34.09 -27.29
CA LYS A 874 -29.43 32.67 -27.58
C LYS A 874 -28.55 32.12 -28.69
N ALA A 875 -28.40 32.88 -29.79
CA ALA A 875 -27.60 32.46 -30.94
C ALA A 875 -26.14 32.25 -30.55
N MET A 876 -25.55 33.18 -29.79
CA MET A 876 -24.17 33.07 -29.28
C MET A 876 -24.00 31.82 -28.42
N VAL A 877 -24.83 31.64 -27.38
CA VAL A 877 -24.71 30.50 -26.46
C VAL A 877 -24.91 29.17 -27.20
N SER A 878 -25.89 29.10 -28.09
CA SER A 878 -26.15 27.90 -28.91
C SER A 878 -24.96 27.57 -29.82
N GLN A 879 -24.32 28.57 -30.42
CA GLN A 879 -23.13 28.38 -31.27
C GLN A 879 -21.99 27.75 -30.46
N LYS A 880 -21.69 28.28 -29.28
CA LYS A 880 -20.59 27.77 -28.44
C LYS A 880 -20.87 26.37 -27.89
N ILE A 881 -22.10 26.09 -27.45
CA ILE A 881 -22.50 24.74 -27.01
C ILE A 881 -22.38 23.73 -28.15
N LYS A 882 -22.82 24.09 -29.37
CA LYS A 882 -22.67 23.22 -30.55
C LYS A 882 -21.20 22.95 -30.88
N TRP A 883 -20.34 23.97 -30.79
CA TRP A 883 -18.90 23.81 -30.97
C TRP A 883 -18.31 22.81 -29.96
N PHE A 884 -18.65 22.94 -28.67
CA PHE A 884 -18.21 21.98 -27.66
C PHE A 884 -18.69 20.56 -27.97
N LYS A 885 -19.97 20.39 -28.30
CA LYS A 885 -20.53 19.06 -28.62
C LYS A 885 -19.86 18.42 -29.83
N LYS A 886 -19.49 19.22 -30.85
CA LYS A 886 -18.77 18.75 -32.03
C LYS A 886 -17.39 18.19 -31.68
N HIS A 887 -16.66 18.87 -30.79
CA HIS A 887 -15.28 18.52 -30.39
C HIS A 887 -15.20 17.85 -29.01
N ARG A 888 -16.33 17.34 -28.50
CA ARG A 888 -16.45 16.88 -27.10
C ARG A 888 -15.42 15.80 -26.77
N GLU A 889 -15.19 14.87 -27.68
CA GLU A 889 -14.30 13.73 -27.46
C GLU A 889 -12.85 14.16 -27.18
N ILE A 890 -12.31 15.13 -27.93
CA ILE A 890 -10.97 15.66 -27.66
C ILE A 890 -10.96 16.65 -26.49
N LEU A 891 -11.99 17.49 -26.37
CA LEU A 891 -12.06 18.49 -25.28
C LEU A 891 -12.20 17.84 -23.90
N THR A 892 -12.82 16.67 -23.77
CA THR A 892 -12.88 15.92 -22.50
C THR A 892 -11.69 14.98 -22.29
N SER A 893 -10.71 14.97 -23.20
CA SER A 893 -9.47 14.22 -23.06
C SER A 893 -8.40 14.97 -22.26
N GLU A 894 -7.28 14.30 -21.97
CA GLU A 894 -6.20 14.82 -21.13
C GLU A 894 -5.56 16.11 -21.68
N ILE A 895 -5.16 17.02 -20.77
CA ILE A 895 -4.49 18.29 -21.10
C ILE A 895 -2.98 18.18 -20.83
N ILE A 896 -2.17 18.66 -21.77
CA ILE A 896 -0.73 18.91 -21.61
C ILE A 896 -0.51 20.39 -21.28
N HIS A 897 0.31 20.66 -20.25
CA HIS A 897 0.49 21.99 -19.71
C HIS A 897 1.55 22.78 -20.50
N VAL A 898 1.12 23.68 -21.39
CA VAL A 898 2.03 24.48 -22.23
C VAL A 898 2.41 25.81 -21.56
N SER A 899 1.43 26.57 -21.06
CA SER A 899 1.66 27.85 -20.41
C SER A 899 0.67 28.07 -19.27
N ARG A 900 1.17 28.35 -18.07
CA ARG A 900 0.33 28.73 -16.93
C ARG A 900 -0.18 30.16 -17.10
N PRO A 901 -1.48 30.42 -16.96
CA PRO A 901 -2.04 31.76 -17.11
C PRO A 901 -1.42 32.79 -16.17
N ASN A 902 -0.98 33.93 -16.72
CA ASN A 902 -0.34 35.01 -15.96
C ASN A 902 -0.86 36.42 -16.30
N GLY A 903 -1.76 36.54 -17.28
CA GLY A 903 -2.36 37.81 -17.69
C GLY A 903 -1.44 38.75 -18.48
N ARG A 904 -0.26 38.28 -18.93
CA ARG A 904 0.74 39.09 -19.64
C ARG A 904 1.06 38.60 -21.05
N ASP A 905 0.67 37.37 -21.39
CA ASP A 905 0.94 36.73 -22.68
C ASP A 905 -0.25 35.82 -23.07
N LEU A 906 -0.14 35.12 -24.20
CA LEU A 906 -1.08 34.08 -24.59
C LEU A 906 -1.08 32.94 -23.59
N ASP A 907 -2.28 32.55 -23.17
CA ASP A 907 -2.48 31.31 -22.42
C ASP A 907 -2.77 30.19 -23.41
N CYS A 908 -2.18 29.01 -23.20
CA CYS A 908 -2.22 27.91 -24.15
C CYS A 908 -2.65 26.62 -23.45
N MET A 909 -3.71 26.00 -23.97
CA MET A 909 -4.24 24.72 -23.52
C MET A 909 -4.16 23.72 -24.67
N LEU A 910 -3.58 22.55 -24.42
CA LEU A 910 -3.41 21.50 -25.43
C LEU A 910 -4.07 20.21 -24.92
N HIS A 911 -5.20 19.84 -25.52
CA HIS A 911 -5.78 18.52 -25.34
C HIS A 911 -5.06 17.51 -26.22
N VAL A 912 -4.86 16.30 -25.70
CA VAL A 912 -4.24 15.19 -26.45
C VAL A 912 -4.99 13.89 -26.21
N ASN A 913 -5.16 13.11 -27.28
CA ASN A 913 -5.66 11.76 -27.19
C ASN A 913 -5.15 10.91 -28.37
N PRO A 914 -4.17 10.01 -28.15
CA PRO A 914 -3.56 9.23 -29.20
C PRO A 914 -4.46 8.10 -29.73
N PHE A 915 -5.68 7.94 -29.21
CA PHE A 915 -6.57 6.82 -29.54
C PHE A 915 -7.79 7.21 -30.40
N ILE A 916 -8.01 8.50 -30.64
CA ILE A 916 -9.16 9.02 -31.43
C ILE A 916 -8.71 9.66 -32.74
N ASN A 917 -9.62 10.23 -33.54
CA ASN A 917 -9.28 10.86 -34.82
C ASN A 917 -8.71 12.27 -34.64
N GLU A 918 -9.40 13.13 -33.87
CA GLU A 918 -8.88 14.42 -33.43
C GLU A 918 -7.82 14.18 -32.35
N LYS A 919 -6.57 13.91 -32.76
CA LYS A 919 -5.47 13.50 -31.87
C LYS A 919 -5.05 14.57 -30.87
N GLY A 920 -5.29 15.83 -31.22
CA GLY A 920 -5.05 16.96 -30.33
C GLY A 920 -5.96 18.12 -30.66
N MET A 921 -6.09 19.04 -29.71
CA MET A 921 -6.72 20.33 -29.94
C MET A 921 -6.00 21.38 -29.10
N VAL A 922 -5.47 22.40 -29.76
CA VAL A 922 -4.80 23.52 -29.08
C VAL A 922 -5.72 24.73 -29.09
N ILE A 923 -5.81 25.41 -27.94
CA ILE A 923 -6.58 26.63 -27.75
C ILE A 923 -5.69 27.69 -27.13
N PHE A 924 -5.66 28.85 -27.78
CA PHE A 924 -4.94 30.05 -27.35
C PHE A 924 -5.94 31.11 -26.90
N PHE A 925 -5.68 31.72 -25.75
CA PHE A 925 -6.45 32.83 -25.23
C PHE A 925 -5.54 34.06 -25.07
N ASN A 926 -6.03 35.22 -25.49
CA ASN A 926 -5.35 36.48 -25.23
C ASN A 926 -6.05 37.24 -24.10
N PRO A 927 -5.53 37.19 -22.85
CA PRO A 927 -6.11 37.93 -21.72
C PRO A 927 -5.81 39.43 -21.75
N THR A 928 -5.02 39.92 -22.72
CA THR A 928 -4.56 41.32 -22.78
C THR A 928 -5.43 42.20 -23.66
N ASP A 929 -5.16 43.50 -23.61
CA ASP A 929 -5.83 44.57 -24.37
C ASP A 929 -5.16 44.85 -25.73
N LYS A 930 -4.11 44.11 -26.10
CA LYS A 930 -3.39 44.26 -27.37
C LYS A 930 -3.37 42.96 -28.17
N THR A 931 -3.31 43.06 -29.49
CA THR A 931 -3.06 41.88 -30.33
C THR A 931 -1.69 41.31 -29.99
N ILE A 932 -1.63 39.99 -29.79
CA ILE A 932 -0.36 39.28 -29.60
C ILE A 932 -0.13 38.39 -30.82
N LYS A 933 0.99 38.63 -31.51
CA LYS A 933 1.52 37.76 -32.56
C LYS A 933 2.81 37.15 -32.08
N LYS A 934 2.85 35.82 -31.95
CA LYS A 934 3.98 35.12 -31.35
C LYS A 934 4.15 33.73 -31.94
N GLU A 935 5.39 33.26 -31.99
CA GLU A 935 5.72 31.87 -32.24
C GLU A 935 5.64 31.06 -30.94
N VAL A 936 4.85 29.98 -30.96
CA VAL A 936 4.63 29.09 -29.82
C VAL A 936 5.14 27.70 -30.18
N ARG A 937 5.87 27.08 -29.26
CA ARG A 937 6.28 25.68 -29.32
C ARG A 937 5.20 24.79 -28.69
N LEU A 938 4.68 23.83 -29.45
CA LEU A 938 3.64 22.90 -29.01
C LEU A 938 4.22 21.48 -28.87
N PRO A 939 4.15 20.87 -27.67
CA PRO A 939 4.60 19.50 -27.46
C PRO A 939 3.55 18.48 -27.90
N LEU A 940 3.75 17.86 -29.06
CA LEU A 940 2.76 16.94 -29.64
C LEU A 940 3.07 15.47 -29.40
N TYR A 941 4.14 15.13 -28.68
CA TYR A 941 4.50 13.74 -28.39
C TYR A 941 3.31 12.87 -27.93
N TYR A 942 2.51 13.36 -26.99
CA TYR A 942 1.36 12.61 -26.44
C TYR A 942 0.13 12.53 -27.35
N THR A 943 0.16 13.20 -28.51
CA THR A 943 -0.84 12.97 -29.58
C THR A 943 -0.60 11.65 -30.31
N GLY A 944 0.61 11.07 -30.19
CA GLY A 944 1.02 9.86 -30.90
C GLY A 944 1.33 10.07 -32.40
N ILE A 945 1.30 11.31 -32.89
CA ILE A 945 1.70 11.67 -34.27
C ILE A 945 3.22 11.60 -34.37
N LYS A 946 3.76 10.98 -35.42
CA LYS A 946 5.20 10.78 -35.60
C LYS A 946 5.85 11.77 -36.57
N ASP A 947 5.28 11.92 -37.77
CA ASP A 947 5.98 12.64 -38.85
C ASP A 947 5.39 14.02 -39.10
N LYS A 948 4.07 14.09 -39.36
CA LYS A 948 3.40 15.31 -39.81
C LYS A 948 2.03 15.45 -39.17
N ALA A 949 1.78 16.58 -38.54
CA ALA A 949 0.49 16.94 -37.99
C ALA A 949 -0.26 17.88 -38.95
N ILE A 950 -1.57 17.67 -39.09
CA ILE A 950 -2.49 18.57 -39.80
C ILE A 950 -3.23 19.42 -38.78
N PHE A 951 -3.09 20.74 -38.89
CA PHE A 951 -3.80 21.73 -38.09
C PHE A 951 -4.97 22.28 -38.89
N THR A 952 -6.19 22.17 -38.35
CA THR A 952 -7.40 22.74 -38.94
C THR A 952 -7.91 23.87 -38.06
N ASN A 953 -7.97 25.10 -38.59
CA ASN A 953 -8.46 26.26 -37.84
C ASN A 953 -10.00 26.35 -37.87
N GLU A 954 -10.56 27.39 -37.23
CA GLU A 954 -12.00 27.62 -37.17
C GLU A 954 -12.68 27.86 -38.52
N GLU A 955 -11.93 28.33 -39.53
CA GLU A 955 -12.40 28.56 -40.90
C GLU A 955 -12.34 27.27 -41.75
N GLY A 956 -11.85 26.17 -41.19
CA GLY A 956 -11.64 24.90 -41.90
C GLY A 956 -10.37 24.87 -42.77
N ILE A 957 -9.50 25.89 -42.65
CA ILE A 957 -8.22 25.93 -43.35
C ILE A 957 -7.27 24.94 -42.68
N THR A 958 -6.68 24.08 -43.50
CA THR A 958 -5.74 23.06 -43.05
C THR A 958 -4.30 23.44 -43.38
N THR A 959 -3.39 23.27 -42.42
CA THR A 959 -1.96 23.45 -42.62
C THR A 959 -1.23 22.23 -42.07
N ALA A 960 -0.32 21.66 -42.85
CA ALA A 960 0.41 20.48 -42.43
C ALA A 960 1.86 20.85 -42.06
N LYS A 961 2.32 20.43 -40.88
CA LYS A 961 3.65 20.75 -40.35
C LYS A 961 4.38 19.49 -39.92
N ALA A 962 5.66 19.41 -40.25
CA ALA A 962 6.54 18.34 -39.77
C ALA A 962 6.88 18.57 -38.30
N LEU A 963 6.98 17.47 -37.54
CA LEU A 963 7.42 17.48 -36.16
C LEU A 963 8.96 17.48 -36.10
N ASP A 964 9.54 18.09 -35.06
CA ASP A 964 10.97 17.94 -34.76
C ASP A 964 11.29 16.58 -34.11
N ASP A 965 12.57 16.30 -33.83
CA ASP A 965 13.01 15.03 -33.21
C ASP A 965 12.42 14.79 -31.80
N LYS A 966 11.86 15.81 -31.16
CA LYS A 966 11.19 15.73 -29.86
C LYS A 966 9.66 15.64 -29.98
N ALA A 967 9.15 15.54 -31.21
CA ALA A 967 7.74 15.62 -31.53
C ALA A 967 7.10 16.98 -31.19
N ASP A 968 7.87 18.06 -31.30
CA ASP A 968 7.39 19.42 -31.11
C ASP A 968 7.17 20.15 -32.44
N ILE A 969 6.32 21.17 -32.43
CA ILE A 969 6.05 22.06 -33.58
C ILE A 969 6.14 23.52 -33.18
N GLU A 970 6.79 24.33 -34.01
CA GLU A 970 6.75 25.80 -33.93
C GLU A 970 5.59 26.36 -34.76
N MET A 971 4.79 27.23 -34.15
CA MET A 971 3.61 27.83 -34.77
C MET A 971 3.48 29.31 -34.46
N THR A 972 3.48 30.15 -35.49
CA THR A 972 3.06 31.54 -35.37
C THR A 972 1.55 31.63 -35.21
N VAL A 973 1.11 32.25 -34.13
CA VAL A 973 -0.30 32.51 -33.83
C VAL A 973 -0.48 34.00 -33.60
N GLU A 974 -1.60 34.55 -34.09
CA GLU A 974 -2.00 35.93 -33.89
C GLU A 974 -3.40 35.97 -33.28
N VAL A 975 -3.52 36.49 -32.06
CA VAL A 975 -4.78 36.54 -31.32
C VAL A 975 -5.09 37.98 -30.93
N LYS A 976 -6.28 38.46 -31.31
CA LYS A 976 -6.79 39.80 -30.98
C LYS A 976 -6.98 39.97 -29.46
N PRO A 977 -7.07 41.21 -28.94
CA PRO A 977 -7.39 41.47 -27.53
C PRO A 977 -8.63 40.71 -27.06
N GLY A 978 -8.57 40.03 -25.92
CA GLY A 978 -9.68 39.21 -25.40
C GLY A 978 -10.07 38.01 -26.28
N GLY A 979 -9.38 37.78 -27.40
CA GLY A 979 -9.73 36.79 -28.40
C GLY A 979 -9.34 35.37 -28.03
N THR A 980 -9.87 34.43 -28.80
CA THR A 980 -9.52 33.00 -28.75
C THR A 980 -9.16 32.54 -30.15
N ALA A 981 -8.14 31.70 -30.28
CA ALA A 981 -7.82 30.97 -31.52
C ALA A 981 -7.64 29.50 -31.19
N TRP A 982 -8.11 28.59 -32.04
CA TRP A 982 -7.98 27.16 -31.80
C TRP A 982 -7.70 26.40 -33.08
N TYR A 983 -7.07 25.24 -32.94
CA TYR A 983 -6.74 24.34 -34.04
C TYR A 983 -6.98 22.89 -33.62
N VAL A 984 -7.70 22.14 -34.44
CA VAL A 984 -7.79 20.68 -34.34
C VAL A 984 -6.55 20.07 -34.99
N ILE A 985 -5.98 19.06 -34.35
CA ILE A 985 -4.72 18.42 -34.74
C ILE A 985 -5.01 16.96 -35.09
N GLU A 986 -4.71 16.58 -36.33
CA GLU A 986 -4.90 15.24 -36.87
C GLU A 986 -3.59 14.66 -37.43
N ASP A 987 -3.51 13.33 -37.53
CA ASP A 987 -2.41 12.63 -38.17
C ASP A 987 -2.53 12.70 -39.70
N ALA A 988 -1.47 13.13 -40.40
CA ALA A 988 -1.45 13.19 -41.85
C ALA A 988 -1.53 11.81 -42.54
N GLN A 989 -1.16 10.73 -41.84
CA GLN A 989 -1.14 9.37 -42.41
C GLN A 989 -2.51 8.68 -42.45
N LYS A 990 -3.56 9.28 -41.87
CA LYS A 990 -4.90 8.68 -41.75
C LYS A 990 -6.00 9.31 -42.61
N LYS A 991 -5.67 10.25 -43.50
CA LYS A 991 -6.63 10.84 -44.47
C LYS A 991 -6.63 10.15 -45.81
#